data_AF-A0A383VKW0-F1
#
_entry.id   AF-A0A383VKW0-F1
#
_cell.length_a   1.000
_cell.length_b   1.000
_cell.length_c   1.000
_cell.angle_alpha   90.00
_cell.angle_beta   90.00
_cell.angle_gamma   90.00
#
_symmetry.space_group_name_H-M   'P 1'
#
loop_
_entity.id
_entity.type
_entity.pdbx_description
1 polymer ?
#
loop_
_entity_poly.entity_id
_entity_poly.type
_entity_poly.pdbx_seq_one_letter_code
_entity_poly.pdbx_strand_id
1 'polypeptide(L)'
;MNAQVKVLSSTVVTGGKLGGLPPEKLSPIDASPLLLKTLNCPALKFGHDLQLDRLHQATAALLQEYPIIGGRIKKVPKQDIASHPWLKAAPYFIDLAAADAGVLLVEAEAAAAAATISLNGALAEPFSMTSSKVQLPPWYQPLDASALLRGKEPLLKLQLTHCSDGGCILAATMPHLLVDSHSSTLLLTRLAELYRQTPSSSSSSSSSSSSSSTPTTAAAMAAAAGPAADGFAAANGTTHSSGMPGVACHSLRTSGSTQPVSQAPAAAAAAVASMLLTAPAVAAEGIVGAAAVVHMAGPPASKGASMSSESWRKHMLQPAARAQDWQSPGALKPLSLDLQSAEAAGLRSTLGWLCAAVKEGVAAAQKFPGGASRLTARLLTIPKADVQQLKALAAAGSLGEAARTISTNDAVSALVWLAFCELRGRPLPGSSHQKHSKRSGCTGGGRGAADAAAASGALGMAVDLRQNCRDLRQQLPADYFGNAAWCLHIASPGPAASSRQSWDGSSSPHADSFKQGGCNYVPALQAAAAAVRGGLTSFRQTPQAGGKLLQLVAAQQAAPKSVLVRNLSRLAVKVDAFITSWNFPADAIDFGHGPAAEYACVVRPTPPWQAAVLPTRPDEGAVRLLLTLPASAAAALKRSAVLQQLVPHASLMV
;
A
#
# COMPACT_ATOMS: atom_id res chain seq x y z
N MET A 1 -17.11 -22.42 -4.79
CA MET A 1 -17.15 -23.05 -6.13
C MET A 1 -16.67 -22.01 -7.14
N ASN A 2 -15.77 -22.38 -8.05
CA ASN A 2 -15.37 -21.47 -9.14
C ASN A 2 -16.53 -21.35 -10.11
N ALA A 3 -17.18 -20.19 -10.13
CA ALA A 3 -18.19 -19.90 -11.13
C ALA A 3 -17.54 -19.96 -12.52
N GLN A 4 -18.14 -20.72 -13.44
CA GLN A 4 -17.74 -20.63 -14.84
C GLN A 4 -18.21 -19.28 -15.37
N VAL A 5 -17.26 -18.51 -15.93
CA VAL A 5 -17.53 -17.21 -16.53
C VAL A 5 -17.33 -17.33 -18.03
N LYS A 6 -18.33 -16.94 -18.81
CA LYS A 6 -18.29 -16.91 -20.28
C LYS A 6 -18.23 -15.47 -20.74
N VAL A 7 -17.21 -15.15 -21.53
CA VAL A 7 -17.07 -13.81 -22.14
C VAL A 7 -18.14 -13.64 -23.22
N LEU A 8 -18.91 -12.57 -23.15
CA LEU A 8 -19.95 -12.20 -24.10
C LEU A 8 -19.40 -11.25 -25.16
N SER A 9 -18.74 -10.18 -24.72
CA SER A 9 -18.17 -9.15 -25.57
C SER A 9 -16.87 -8.58 -24.99
N SER A 10 -16.05 -7.98 -25.85
CA SER A 10 -14.76 -7.39 -25.47
C SER A 10 -14.51 -6.17 -26.34
N THR A 11 -14.54 -4.99 -25.73
CA THR A 11 -14.43 -3.70 -26.43
C THR A 11 -13.31 -2.86 -25.84
N VAL A 12 -12.60 -2.11 -26.67
CA VAL A 12 -11.62 -1.11 -26.23
C VAL A 12 -12.30 0.24 -26.16
N VAL A 13 -12.44 0.79 -24.96
CA VAL A 13 -13.02 2.12 -24.73
C VAL A 13 -11.92 3.16 -24.85
N THR A 14 -12.14 4.18 -25.68
CA THR A 14 -11.21 5.30 -25.84
C THR A 14 -11.86 6.61 -25.37
N GLY A 15 -11.06 7.55 -24.87
CA GLY A 15 -11.56 8.87 -24.42
C GLY A 15 -11.77 9.88 -25.55
N GLY A 16 -11.65 9.45 -26.81
CA GLY A 16 -11.44 10.34 -27.96
C GLY A 16 -9.95 10.67 -28.16
N LYS A 17 -9.63 11.49 -29.17
CA LYS A 17 -8.26 11.92 -29.47
C LYS A 17 -7.74 12.85 -28.37
N LEU A 18 -6.96 12.30 -27.44
CA LEU A 18 -6.28 13.07 -26.40
C LEU A 18 -4.99 13.64 -27.00
N GLY A 19 -5.12 14.75 -27.74
CA GLY A 19 -4.04 15.31 -28.53
C GLY A 19 -2.71 15.43 -27.77
N GLY A 20 -1.66 14.81 -28.31
CA GLY A 20 -0.24 15.09 -28.05
C GLY A 20 0.20 15.30 -26.61
N LEU A 21 -0.46 14.69 -25.62
CA LEU A 21 -0.08 14.87 -24.22
C LEU A 21 1.40 14.45 -24.03
N PRO A 22 2.20 15.27 -23.32
CA PRO A 22 3.58 14.92 -23.08
C PRO A 22 3.63 13.59 -22.30
N PRO A 23 4.69 12.78 -22.50
CA PRO A 23 4.86 11.54 -21.75
C PRO A 23 4.91 11.83 -20.25
N GLU A 24 4.10 11.11 -19.46
CA GLU A 24 4.12 11.21 -18.00
C GLU A 24 5.21 10.33 -17.40
N LYS A 25 5.87 10.87 -16.38
CA LYS A 25 6.96 10.18 -15.69
C LYS A 25 6.39 9.45 -14.50
N LEU A 26 6.74 8.17 -14.38
CA LEU A 26 6.56 7.43 -13.14
C LEU A 26 7.35 8.11 -12.02
N SER A 27 6.74 8.20 -10.84
CA SER A 27 7.48 8.62 -9.66
C SER A 27 8.54 7.57 -9.30
N PRO A 28 9.55 7.93 -8.49
CA PRO A 28 10.47 6.94 -7.93
C PRO A 28 9.75 5.81 -7.19
N ILE A 29 8.60 6.06 -6.57
CA ILE A 29 7.84 5.02 -5.86
C ILE A 29 7.22 4.04 -6.88
N ASP A 30 6.56 4.56 -7.91
CA ASP A 30 5.93 3.79 -8.99
C ASP A 30 6.92 2.86 -9.71
N ALA A 31 8.11 3.38 -10.00
CA ALA A 31 9.17 2.65 -10.69
C ALA A 31 9.94 1.67 -9.78
N SER A 32 9.46 1.41 -8.55
CA SER A 32 10.06 0.41 -7.68
C SER A 32 10.03 -0.98 -8.34
N PRO A 33 11.15 -1.73 -8.38
CA PRO A 33 11.19 -3.07 -8.97
C PRO A 33 10.16 -4.05 -8.39
N LEU A 34 9.74 -3.82 -7.15
CA LEU A 34 8.70 -4.61 -6.48
C LEU A 34 7.31 -4.42 -7.07
N LEU A 35 7.03 -3.25 -7.66
CA LEU A 35 5.70 -2.93 -8.21
C LEU A 35 5.55 -3.31 -9.68
N LEU A 36 6.65 -3.43 -10.44
CA LEU A 36 6.64 -3.67 -11.89
C LEU A 36 5.89 -4.94 -12.34
N LYS A 37 5.78 -5.93 -11.46
CA LYS A 37 5.06 -7.19 -11.73
C LYS A 37 3.88 -7.41 -10.78
N THR A 38 3.60 -6.44 -9.94
CA THR A 38 2.53 -6.51 -8.97
C THR A 38 1.29 -5.92 -9.59
N LEU A 39 0.17 -6.60 -9.44
CA LEU A 39 -1.16 -6.15 -9.86
C LEU A 39 -1.92 -5.63 -8.66
N ASN A 40 -2.81 -4.68 -8.88
CA ASN A 40 -3.82 -4.19 -7.95
C ASN A 40 -5.18 -4.46 -8.61
N CYS A 41 -5.94 -5.42 -8.07
CA CYS A 41 -7.16 -5.92 -8.68
C CYS A 41 -8.37 -5.78 -7.73
N PRO A 42 -8.97 -4.59 -7.61
CA PRO A 42 -10.22 -4.42 -6.86
C PRO A 42 -11.41 -5.03 -7.62
N ALA A 43 -12.37 -5.57 -6.87
CA ALA A 43 -13.65 -6.05 -7.39
C ALA A 43 -14.79 -5.64 -6.47
N LEU A 44 -15.93 -5.34 -7.09
CA LEU A 44 -17.17 -4.89 -6.47
C LEU A 44 -18.28 -5.86 -6.86
N LYS A 45 -19.05 -6.33 -5.88
CA LYS A 45 -20.24 -7.16 -6.11
C LYS A 45 -21.50 -6.37 -5.79
N PHE A 46 -22.46 -6.41 -6.69
CA PHE A 46 -23.74 -5.74 -6.56
C PHE A 46 -24.88 -6.74 -6.56
N GLY A 47 -25.94 -6.44 -5.82
CA GLY A 47 -27.21 -7.20 -5.84
C GLY A 47 -28.15 -6.78 -6.97
N HIS A 48 -27.68 -5.95 -7.88
CA HIS A 48 -28.38 -5.46 -9.06
C HIS A 48 -27.39 -5.44 -10.22
N ASP A 49 -27.92 -5.32 -11.44
CA ASP A 49 -27.11 -5.31 -12.64
C ASP A 49 -26.66 -3.89 -13.01
N LEU A 50 -25.51 -3.79 -13.70
CA LEU A 50 -25.04 -2.54 -14.29
C LEU A 50 -25.22 -2.60 -15.81
N GLN A 51 -25.74 -1.53 -16.40
CA GLN A 51 -25.85 -1.39 -17.85
C GLN A 51 -24.46 -1.18 -18.50
N LEU A 52 -24.09 -2.06 -19.43
CA LEU A 52 -22.80 -2.00 -20.12
C LEU A 52 -22.60 -0.70 -20.91
N ASP A 53 -23.60 -0.25 -21.67
CA ASP A 53 -23.50 0.97 -22.49
C ASP A 53 -23.20 2.21 -21.64
N ARG A 54 -23.83 2.28 -20.46
CA ARG A 54 -23.62 3.35 -19.50
C ARG A 54 -22.22 3.28 -18.88
N LEU A 55 -21.73 2.07 -18.61
CA LEU A 55 -20.37 1.83 -18.12
C LEU A 55 -19.32 2.19 -19.18
N HIS A 56 -19.59 1.90 -20.45
CA HIS A 56 -18.75 2.28 -21.58
C HIS A 56 -18.61 3.80 -21.68
N GLN A 57 -19.73 4.53 -21.64
CA GLN A 57 -19.75 6.01 -21.67
C GLN A 57 -19.05 6.61 -20.45
N ALA A 58 -19.31 6.09 -19.25
CA ALA A 58 -18.64 6.51 -18.02
C ALA A 58 -17.12 6.29 -18.08
N THR A 59 -16.68 5.16 -18.65
CA THR A 59 -15.26 4.84 -18.85
C THR A 59 -14.61 5.78 -19.87
N ALA A 60 -15.32 6.14 -20.95
CA ALA A 60 -14.85 7.11 -21.92
C ALA A 60 -14.68 8.51 -21.28
N ALA A 61 -15.63 8.94 -20.45
CA ALA A 61 -15.52 10.17 -19.67
C ALA A 61 -14.37 10.11 -18.67
N LEU A 62 -14.18 8.98 -17.99
CA LEU A 62 -13.07 8.78 -17.05
C LEU A 62 -11.72 8.94 -17.75
N LEU A 63 -11.60 8.47 -19.00
CA LEU A 63 -10.38 8.62 -19.79
C LEU A 63 -10.08 10.06 -20.20
N GLN A 64 -11.06 10.95 -20.20
CA GLN A 64 -10.83 12.37 -20.40
C GLN A 64 -10.21 13.02 -19.16
N GLU A 65 -10.57 12.52 -17.96
CA GLU A 65 -10.04 13.01 -16.68
C GLU A 65 -8.71 12.36 -16.29
N TYR A 66 -8.55 11.07 -16.60
CA TYR A 66 -7.41 10.23 -16.27
C TYR A 66 -6.83 9.60 -17.54
N PRO A 67 -6.29 10.40 -18.48
CA PRO A 67 -5.79 9.88 -19.76
C PRO A 67 -4.69 8.82 -19.59
N ILE A 68 -3.96 8.86 -18.47
CA ILE A 68 -2.91 7.89 -18.16
C ILE A 68 -3.41 6.44 -18.11
N ILE A 69 -4.65 6.16 -17.68
CA ILE A 69 -5.13 4.78 -17.56
C ILE A 69 -5.45 4.15 -18.92
N GLY A 70 -5.67 4.96 -19.96
CA GLY A 70 -5.83 4.52 -21.36
C GLY A 70 -4.50 4.24 -22.05
N GLY A 71 -3.38 4.62 -21.43
CA GLY A 71 -2.04 4.54 -22.00
C GLY A 71 -1.46 3.13 -22.07
N ARG A 72 -0.18 3.07 -22.43
CA ARG A 72 0.68 1.87 -22.42
C ARG A 72 2.04 2.24 -21.82
N ILE A 73 2.69 1.31 -21.13
CA ILE A 73 4.09 1.51 -20.70
C ILE A 73 4.99 1.48 -21.92
N LYS A 74 5.89 2.45 -22.07
CA LYS A 74 6.93 2.40 -23.11
C LYS A 74 8.31 2.44 -22.49
N LYS A 75 9.19 1.61 -23.00
CA LYS A 75 10.57 1.63 -22.53
C LYS A 75 11.30 2.84 -23.09
N VAL A 76 12.10 3.45 -22.22
CA VAL A 76 13.21 4.35 -22.54
C VAL A 76 14.07 3.93 -23.73
N PRO A 77 14.05 4.53 -24.95
CA PRO A 77 15.16 4.31 -25.85
C PRO A 77 16.48 4.64 -25.14
N LYS A 78 17.48 3.76 -25.23
CA LYS A 78 18.75 3.94 -24.51
C LYS A 78 19.46 5.26 -24.83
N GLN A 79 19.25 5.78 -26.04
CA GLN A 79 19.80 7.06 -26.49
C GLN A 79 19.29 8.25 -25.67
N ASP A 80 18.02 8.22 -25.25
CA ASP A 80 17.42 9.29 -24.43
C ASP A 80 17.76 9.13 -22.94
N ILE A 81 18.29 7.96 -22.54
CA ILE A 81 18.85 7.76 -21.19
C ILE A 81 20.12 8.60 -20.99
N ALA A 82 20.90 8.82 -22.05
CA ALA A 82 22.16 9.56 -21.97
C ALA A 82 21.94 11.06 -21.66
N SER A 83 20.88 11.67 -22.21
CA SER A 83 20.50 13.06 -21.96
C SER A 83 19.83 13.27 -20.59
N HIS A 84 19.53 12.19 -19.87
CA HIS A 84 18.80 12.24 -18.60
C HIS A 84 19.39 11.22 -17.60
N PRO A 85 20.47 11.57 -16.88
CA PRO A 85 21.22 10.64 -16.03
C PRO A 85 20.39 9.89 -14.98
N TRP A 86 19.28 10.46 -14.50
CA TRP A 86 18.35 9.80 -13.57
C TRP A 86 17.64 8.58 -14.19
N LEU A 87 17.53 8.50 -15.52
CA LEU A 87 16.98 7.35 -16.24
C LEU A 87 17.86 6.12 -16.27
N LYS A 88 19.15 6.26 -15.92
CA LYS A 88 20.00 5.10 -15.70
C LYS A 88 19.46 4.22 -14.57
N ALA A 89 18.72 4.81 -13.62
CA ALA A 89 18.12 4.12 -12.48
C ALA A 89 16.71 3.55 -12.77
N ALA A 90 15.94 4.17 -13.67
CA ALA A 90 14.57 3.77 -14.00
C ALA A 90 14.33 3.82 -15.53
N PRO A 91 14.57 2.72 -16.27
CA PRO A 91 14.49 2.72 -17.74
C PRO A 91 13.05 2.66 -18.30
N TYR A 92 12.03 2.83 -17.45
CA TYR A 92 10.63 2.73 -17.83
C TYR A 92 10.00 4.13 -17.78
N PHE A 93 9.41 4.54 -18.89
CA PHE A 93 8.52 5.69 -18.93
C PHE A 93 7.10 5.21 -19.20
N ILE A 94 6.13 6.02 -18.82
CA ILE A 94 4.83 5.91 -19.45
C ILE A 94 4.81 6.94 -20.56
N ASP A 95 4.94 6.47 -21.79
CA ASP A 95 4.68 7.34 -22.92
C ASP A 95 3.16 7.41 -23.10
N LEU A 96 2.59 8.57 -22.72
CA LEU A 96 1.19 8.91 -22.93
C LEU A 96 0.85 9.22 -24.39
N ALA A 97 1.77 9.04 -25.34
CA ALA A 97 1.46 9.11 -26.77
C ALA A 97 0.50 7.99 -27.26
N ALA A 98 -0.05 7.17 -26.36
CA ALA A 98 -1.04 6.15 -26.65
C ALA A 98 -2.20 6.16 -25.64
N ALA A 99 -2.56 7.31 -25.05
CA ALA A 99 -3.80 7.42 -24.25
C ALA A 99 -5.04 6.96 -25.06
N ASP A 100 -4.98 7.11 -26.39
CA ASP A 100 -5.98 6.62 -27.35
C ASP A 100 -5.99 5.09 -27.51
N ALA A 101 -5.02 4.35 -26.96
CA ALA A 101 -5.03 2.89 -26.98
C ALA A 101 -6.12 2.29 -26.06
N GLY A 102 -6.70 3.12 -25.19
CA GLY A 102 -7.92 2.83 -24.46
C GLY A 102 -7.79 1.79 -23.36
N VAL A 103 -8.94 1.57 -22.72
CA VAL A 103 -9.19 0.61 -21.65
C VAL A 103 -9.92 -0.59 -22.22
N LEU A 104 -9.49 -1.79 -21.85
CA LEU A 104 -10.22 -3.00 -22.23
C LEU A 104 -11.43 -3.14 -21.30
N LEU A 105 -12.63 -3.12 -21.85
CA LEU A 105 -13.88 -3.42 -21.15
C LEU A 105 -14.44 -4.74 -21.68
N VAL A 106 -14.60 -5.71 -20.79
CA VAL A 106 -15.13 -7.05 -21.11
C VAL A 106 -16.47 -7.24 -20.44
N GLU A 107 -17.44 -7.71 -21.20
CA GLU A 107 -18.72 -8.19 -20.69
C GLU A 107 -18.68 -9.71 -20.60
N ALA A 108 -19.19 -10.25 -19.51
CA ALA A 108 -19.23 -11.68 -19.28
C ALA A 108 -20.50 -12.09 -18.54
N GLU A 109 -20.82 -13.37 -18.58
CA GLU A 109 -21.91 -13.99 -17.81
C GLU A 109 -21.35 -15.08 -16.89
N ALA A 110 -21.93 -15.18 -15.70
CA ALA A 110 -21.72 -16.28 -14.76
C ALA A 110 -23.05 -16.99 -14.53
N ALA A 111 -23.05 -18.32 -14.65
CA ALA A 111 -24.23 -19.13 -14.35
C ALA A 111 -24.62 -19.10 -12.86
N ALA A 112 -23.70 -18.70 -11.98
CA ALA A 112 -23.93 -18.58 -10.54
C ALA A 112 -24.61 -17.24 -10.19
N ALA A 113 -25.50 -17.29 -9.19
CA ALA A 113 -26.12 -16.10 -8.62
C ALA A 113 -25.08 -15.27 -7.85
N ALA A 114 -25.12 -13.95 -7.97
CA ALA A 114 -24.22 -13.03 -7.27
C ALA A 114 -24.26 -13.27 -5.75
N ALA A 115 -25.45 -13.52 -5.19
CA ALA A 115 -25.62 -13.82 -3.77
C ALA A 115 -24.77 -15.02 -3.29
N THR A 116 -24.49 -15.99 -4.17
CA THR A 116 -23.72 -17.21 -3.85
C THR A 116 -22.22 -17.05 -4.06
N ILE A 117 -21.79 -16.03 -4.81
CA ILE A 117 -20.38 -15.76 -5.08
C ILE A 117 -19.80 -14.92 -3.94
N SER A 118 -18.87 -15.47 -3.16
CA SER A 118 -18.07 -14.68 -2.23
C SER A 118 -16.81 -14.18 -2.93
N LEU A 119 -16.67 -12.87 -3.08
CA LEU A 119 -15.46 -12.28 -3.68
C LEU A 119 -14.24 -12.62 -2.83
N ASN A 120 -14.34 -12.42 -1.51
CA ASN A 120 -13.24 -12.68 -0.58
C ASN A 120 -12.91 -14.17 -0.45
N GLY A 121 -13.91 -15.06 -0.53
CA GLY A 121 -13.69 -16.51 -0.50
C GLY A 121 -12.90 -17.02 -1.71
N ALA A 122 -13.13 -16.46 -2.90
CA ALA A 122 -12.36 -16.84 -4.08
C ALA A 122 -10.89 -16.37 -4.04
N LEU A 123 -10.56 -15.39 -3.19
CA LEU A 123 -9.16 -14.96 -3.00
C LEU A 123 -8.34 -15.98 -2.21
N ALA A 124 -9.03 -16.86 -1.50
CA ALA A 124 -8.49 -17.73 -0.49
C ALA A 124 -7.98 -19.07 -1.07
N GLU A 125 -8.29 -19.31 -2.34
CA GLU A 125 -7.77 -20.42 -3.13
C GLU A 125 -6.23 -20.46 -3.10
N PRO A 126 -5.62 -21.64 -2.86
CA PRO A 126 -4.18 -21.79 -2.86
C PRO A 126 -3.55 -21.35 -4.18
N PHE A 127 -2.41 -20.68 -4.11
CA PHE A 127 -1.66 -20.24 -5.27
C PHE A 127 -0.16 -20.51 -5.11
N SER A 128 0.50 -20.71 -6.25
CA SER A 128 1.94 -20.89 -6.28
C SER A 128 2.67 -19.57 -6.47
N MET A 129 3.69 -19.31 -5.66
CA MET A 129 4.63 -18.21 -5.91
C MET A 129 5.50 -18.43 -7.15
N THR A 130 5.70 -19.68 -7.56
CA THR A 130 6.58 -20.02 -8.69
C THR A 130 5.88 -19.95 -10.04
N SER A 131 4.55 -19.83 -10.04
CA SER A 131 3.81 -19.66 -11.29
C SER A 131 4.13 -18.29 -11.88
N SER A 132 4.64 -18.27 -13.10
CA SER A 132 4.82 -17.03 -13.88
C SER A 132 3.47 -16.38 -14.23
N LYS A 133 2.37 -17.15 -14.18
CA LYS A 133 1.01 -16.67 -14.40
C LYS A 133 0.31 -16.48 -13.07
N VAL A 134 -0.05 -15.23 -12.76
CA VAL A 134 -0.94 -14.91 -11.65
C VAL A 134 -2.31 -15.50 -11.98
N GLN A 135 -2.76 -16.48 -11.19
CA GLN A 135 -4.14 -16.96 -11.27
C GLN A 135 -5.02 -15.96 -10.52
N LEU A 136 -5.92 -15.32 -11.25
CA LEU A 136 -6.98 -14.49 -10.71
C LEU A 136 -8.31 -15.26 -10.82
N PRO A 137 -9.30 -14.97 -9.96
CA PRO A 137 -10.66 -15.46 -10.15
C PRO A 137 -11.20 -15.14 -11.56
N PRO A 138 -12.14 -15.94 -12.11
CA PRO A 138 -12.56 -15.87 -13.50
C PRO A 138 -13.32 -14.58 -13.88
N TRP A 139 -13.74 -13.79 -12.89
CA TRP A 139 -14.32 -12.45 -13.12
C TRP A 139 -13.27 -11.35 -13.32
N TYR A 140 -11.97 -11.65 -13.21
CA TYR A 140 -10.91 -10.72 -13.56
C TYR A 140 -10.34 -11.01 -14.95
N GLN A 141 -10.07 -9.94 -15.70
CA GLN A 141 -9.26 -10.06 -16.91
C GLN A 141 -7.77 -10.20 -16.55
N PRO A 142 -7.10 -11.30 -16.93
CA PRO A 142 -5.70 -11.49 -16.63
C PRO A 142 -4.85 -10.42 -17.33
N LEU A 143 -3.77 -10.00 -16.67
CA LEU A 143 -2.79 -9.06 -17.20
C LEU A 143 -1.44 -9.78 -17.36
N ASP A 144 -0.89 -9.84 -18.57
CA ASP A 144 0.45 -10.37 -18.80
C ASP A 144 1.50 -9.31 -18.43
N ALA A 145 2.10 -9.44 -17.25
CA ALA A 145 3.14 -8.53 -16.77
C ALA A 145 4.33 -8.39 -17.76
N SER A 146 4.65 -9.42 -18.55
CA SER A 146 5.71 -9.34 -19.55
C SER A 146 5.29 -8.53 -20.77
N ALA A 147 4.04 -8.68 -21.22
CA ALA A 147 3.48 -7.89 -22.31
C ALA A 147 3.24 -6.44 -21.90
N LEU A 148 2.84 -6.20 -20.66
CA LEU A 148 2.75 -4.88 -20.03
C LEU A 148 4.07 -4.11 -20.08
N LEU A 149 5.16 -4.72 -19.63
CA LEU A 149 6.49 -4.09 -19.67
C LEU A 149 7.03 -3.86 -21.09
N ARG A 150 6.40 -4.48 -22.10
CA ARG A 150 6.67 -4.24 -23.53
C ARG A 150 5.69 -3.24 -24.17
N GLY A 151 4.77 -2.67 -23.40
CA GLY A 151 3.76 -1.73 -23.89
C GLY A 151 2.63 -2.37 -24.70
N LYS A 152 2.44 -3.68 -24.57
CA LYS A 152 1.43 -4.44 -25.32
C LYS A 152 0.16 -4.73 -24.53
N GLU A 153 0.10 -4.37 -23.25
CA GLU A 153 -1.08 -4.54 -22.40
C GLU A 153 -1.63 -3.18 -21.96
N PRO A 154 -2.97 -3.00 -21.90
CA PRO A 154 -3.59 -1.83 -21.29
C PRO A 154 -3.24 -1.72 -19.81
N LEU A 155 -3.23 -0.47 -19.34
CA LEU A 155 -2.97 -0.13 -17.93
C LEU A 155 -4.20 -0.36 -17.04
N LEU A 156 -5.39 -0.39 -17.63
CA LEU A 156 -6.63 -0.76 -16.96
C LEU A 156 -7.41 -1.75 -17.83
N LYS A 157 -7.87 -2.83 -17.20
CA LYS A 157 -8.88 -3.73 -17.74
C LYS A 157 -10.07 -3.75 -16.79
N LEU A 158 -11.27 -3.60 -17.32
CA LEU A 158 -12.53 -3.72 -16.62
C LEU A 158 -13.27 -4.95 -17.11
N GLN A 159 -13.90 -5.68 -16.19
CA GLN A 159 -14.81 -6.76 -16.53
C GLN A 159 -16.10 -6.61 -15.74
N LEU A 160 -17.22 -6.52 -16.47
CA LEU A 160 -18.56 -6.58 -15.92
C LEU A 160 -19.08 -8.00 -16.13
N THR A 161 -19.34 -8.73 -15.04
CA THR A 161 -19.84 -10.11 -15.08
C THR A 161 -21.28 -10.14 -14.56
N HIS A 162 -22.23 -10.38 -15.44
CA HIS A 162 -23.65 -10.56 -15.14
C HIS A 162 -23.87 -11.91 -14.47
N CYS A 163 -24.65 -11.95 -13.38
CA CYS A 163 -24.97 -13.18 -12.65
C CYS A 163 -26.42 -13.62 -12.92
N SER A 164 -26.72 -14.89 -12.67
CA SER A 164 -28.03 -15.47 -13.00
C SER A 164 -29.22 -14.95 -12.19
N ASP A 165 -28.96 -14.27 -11.06
CA ASP A 165 -29.96 -13.63 -10.20
C ASP A 165 -30.18 -12.14 -10.53
N GLY A 166 -29.59 -11.63 -11.61
CA GLY A 166 -29.65 -10.21 -11.98
C GLY A 166 -28.72 -9.31 -11.16
N GLY A 167 -27.85 -9.88 -10.30
CA GLY A 167 -26.71 -9.16 -9.74
C GLY A 167 -25.52 -9.13 -10.71
N CYS A 168 -24.46 -8.40 -10.35
CA CYS A 168 -23.25 -8.39 -11.15
C CYS A 168 -21.96 -8.23 -10.33
N ILE A 169 -20.82 -8.51 -10.96
CA ILE A 169 -19.49 -8.24 -10.43
C ILE A 169 -18.75 -7.31 -11.39
N LEU A 170 -18.28 -6.17 -10.89
CA LEU A 170 -17.38 -5.28 -11.62
C LEU A 170 -15.96 -5.44 -11.07
N ALA A 171 -15.05 -5.96 -11.89
CA ALA A 171 -13.66 -6.17 -11.52
C ALA A 171 -12.72 -5.29 -12.35
N ALA A 172 -11.76 -4.65 -11.69
CA ALA A 172 -10.68 -3.92 -12.36
C ALA A 172 -9.35 -4.66 -12.17
N THR A 173 -8.53 -4.68 -13.21
CA THR A 173 -7.16 -5.20 -13.16
C THR A 173 -6.21 -4.10 -13.62
N MET A 174 -5.35 -3.64 -12.71
CA MET A 174 -4.38 -2.58 -12.95
C MET A 174 -2.99 -3.03 -12.50
N PRO A 175 -1.91 -2.57 -13.12
CA PRO A 175 -0.59 -2.77 -12.57
C PRO A 175 -0.38 -1.86 -11.37
N HIS A 176 0.13 -2.41 -10.28
CA HIS A 176 0.40 -1.69 -9.04
C HIS A 176 1.50 -0.64 -9.22
N LEU A 177 2.30 -0.69 -10.29
CA LEU A 177 3.22 0.40 -10.64
C LEU A 177 2.48 1.72 -10.93
N LEU A 178 1.19 1.70 -11.30
CA LEU A 178 0.44 2.92 -11.61
C LEU A 178 -0.36 3.41 -10.40
N VAL A 179 -0.93 2.49 -9.62
CA VAL A 179 -1.87 2.83 -8.54
C VAL A 179 -1.58 2.04 -7.28
N ASP A 180 -1.61 2.74 -6.15
CA ASP A 180 -1.83 2.11 -4.85
C ASP A 180 -3.33 1.84 -4.62
N SER A 181 -3.65 1.13 -3.53
CA SER A 181 -5.04 0.77 -3.22
C SER A 181 -5.95 1.98 -2.91
N HIS A 182 -5.36 3.10 -2.46
CA HIS A 182 -6.08 4.38 -2.29
C HIS A 182 -6.50 4.93 -3.65
N SER A 183 -5.55 5.08 -4.58
CA SER A 183 -5.79 5.62 -5.92
C SER A 183 -6.73 4.74 -6.74
N SER A 184 -6.66 3.41 -6.60
CA SER A 184 -7.61 2.52 -7.25
C SER A 184 -9.03 2.70 -6.72
N THR A 185 -9.20 2.95 -5.42
CA THR A 185 -10.51 3.22 -4.82
C THR A 185 -11.06 4.55 -5.33
N LEU A 186 -10.24 5.60 -5.34
CA LEU A 186 -10.62 6.90 -5.90
C LEU A 186 -11.07 6.81 -7.36
N LEU A 187 -10.32 6.06 -8.18
CA LEU A 187 -10.65 5.85 -9.59
C LEU A 187 -12.03 5.17 -9.75
N LEU A 188 -12.32 4.15 -8.94
CA LEU A 188 -13.60 3.45 -8.98
C LEU A 188 -14.75 4.31 -8.45
N THR A 189 -14.52 5.10 -7.39
CA THR A 189 -15.50 6.10 -6.92
C THR A 189 -15.82 7.09 -8.03
N ARG A 190 -14.81 7.60 -8.73
CA ARG A 190 -15.01 8.54 -9.82
C ARG A 190 -15.70 7.92 -11.02
N LEU A 191 -15.36 6.68 -11.39
CA LEU A 191 -16.07 5.92 -12.41
C LEU A 191 -17.56 5.76 -12.06
N ALA A 192 -17.87 5.46 -10.79
CA ALA A 192 -19.25 5.33 -10.32
C ALA A 192 -20.01 6.67 -10.38
N GLU A 193 -19.36 7.80 -10.05
CA GLU A 193 -19.94 9.13 -10.23
C GLU A 193 -20.27 9.45 -11.69
N LEU A 194 -19.34 9.20 -12.61
CA LEU A 194 -19.54 9.43 -14.04
C LEU A 194 -20.63 8.50 -14.61
N TYR A 195 -20.71 7.27 -14.10
CA TYR A 195 -21.80 6.35 -14.44
C TYR A 195 -23.16 6.96 -14.06
N ARG A 196 -23.31 7.45 -12.83
CA ARG A 196 -24.57 8.10 -12.39
C ARG A 196 -24.94 9.33 -13.23
N GLN A 197 -23.96 10.07 -13.73
CA GLN A 197 -24.17 11.24 -14.58
C GLN A 197 -24.50 10.90 -16.04
N THR A 198 -24.13 9.70 -16.49
CA THR A 198 -24.41 9.24 -17.84
C THR A 198 -25.91 8.96 -17.99
N PRO A 199 -26.60 9.51 -19.01
CA PRO A 199 -28.02 9.25 -19.23
C PRO A 199 -28.23 7.76 -19.52
N SER A 200 -29.25 7.16 -18.91
CA SER A 200 -29.74 5.87 -19.38
C SER A 200 -30.19 6.06 -20.82
N SER A 201 -29.68 5.26 -21.75
CA SER A 201 -30.23 5.11 -23.09
C SER A 201 -31.63 4.50 -22.94
N SER A 202 -32.59 5.32 -22.51
CA SER A 202 -34.00 4.98 -22.50
C SER A 202 -34.30 4.63 -23.94
N SER A 203 -34.46 3.34 -24.19
CA SER A 203 -34.84 2.80 -25.47
C SER A 203 -36.07 3.58 -25.90
N SER A 204 -35.87 4.51 -26.84
CA SER A 204 -36.89 5.10 -27.68
C SER A 204 -37.43 4.00 -28.59
N SER A 205 -37.96 2.96 -27.94
CA SER A 205 -38.89 2.01 -28.50
C SER A 205 -40.14 2.83 -28.78
N SER A 206 -40.16 3.39 -29.98
CA SER A 206 -41.35 3.78 -30.69
C SER A 206 -42.29 2.57 -30.75
N SER A 207 -43.07 2.37 -29.69
CA SER A 207 -44.18 1.42 -29.66
C SER A 207 -45.41 2.09 -30.27
N SER A 208 -45.41 2.18 -31.61
CA SER A 208 -46.66 2.13 -32.35
C SER A 208 -47.21 0.71 -32.29
N SER A 209 -47.98 0.38 -31.26
CA SER A 209 -49.10 -0.58 -31.35
C SER A 209 -49.82 -0.74 -30.01
N SER A 210 -51.09 -0.39 -30.07
CA SER A 210 -52.17 -0.77 -29.18
C SER A 210 -52.19 -2.27 -28.84
N SER A 211 -52.27 -2.62 -27.56
CA SER A 211 -53.41 -3.39 -27.01
C SER A 211 -53.17 -3.76 -25.55
N SER A 212 -54.29 -3.80 -24.84
CA SER A 212 -54.50 -3.97 -23.42
C SER A 212 -54.03 -5.30 -22.85
N SER A 213 -53.34 -5.27 -21.71
CA SER A 213 -53.60 -6.22 -20.61
C SER A 213 -53.13 -5.64 -19.27
N THR A 214 -53.95 -5.91 -18.25
CA THR A 214 -53.94 -5.43 -16.86
C THR A 214 -52.74 -5.87 -16.02
N PRO A 215 -52.34 -5.11 -14.98
CA PRO A 215 -51.23 -5.47 -14.10
C PRO A 215 -51.67 -6.33 -12.91
N THR A 216 -50.89 -7.38 -12.62
CA THR A 216 -50.96 -8.13 -11.36
C THR A 216 -49.83 -7.63 -10.45
N THR A 217 -50.23 -7.05 -9.33
CA THR A 217 -49.39 -6.59 -8.21
C THR A 217 -48.79 -7.75 -7.43
N ALA A 218 -47.49 -7.71 -7.17
CA ALA A 218 -46.86 -8.41 -6.05
C ALA A 218 -45.57 -7.68 -5.62
N ALA A 219 -45.73 -6.74 -4.70
CA ALA A 219 -44.68 -6.22 -3.84
C ALA A 219 -45.03 -6.63 -2.40
N ALA A 220 -44.15 -7.34 -1.70
CA ALA A 220 -44.07 -7.33 -0.23
C ALA A 220 -42.85 -8.09 0.31
N MET A 221 -42.35 -7.57 1.44
CA MET A 221 -41.39 -8.09 2.43
C MET A 221 -39.92 -7.70 2.19
N ALA A 222 -39.23 -6.97 3.07
CA ALA A 222 -39.48 -6.71 4.50
C ALA A 222 -38.99 -5.31 4.93
N ALA A 223 -39.86 -4.61 5.66
CA ALA A 223 -39.51 -3.54 6.57
C ALA A 223 -39.26 -4.15 7.96
N ALA A 224 -38.20 -3.70 8.63
CA ALA A 224 -38.09 -3.78 10.09
C ALA A 224 -37.66 -2.40 10.58
N ALA A 225 -38.57 -1.71 11.27
CA ALA A 225 -38.34 -0.46 11.95
C ALA A 225 -38.18 -0.72 13.46
N GLY A 226 -37.28 0.04 14.08
CA GLY A 226 -37.27 0.35 15.52
C GLY A 226 -35.90 0.24 16.19
N PRO A 227 -35.65 0.95 17.30
CA PRO A 227 -36.05 2.31 17.67
C PRO A 227 -34.83 3.24 17.78
N ALA A 228 -35.09 4.53 18.03
CA ALA A 228 -34.09 5.56 18.29
C ALA A 228 -33.08 5.14 19.37
N ALA A 229 -31.79 5.29 19.06
CA ALA A 229 -30.70 5.13 20.01
C ALA A 229 -29.93 6.45 20.13
N ASP A 230 -29.77 6.87 21.38
CA ASP A 230 -29.14 8.10 21.82
C ASP A 230 -27.75 8.33 21.24
N GLY A 231 -27.49 9.59 20.91
CA GLY A 231 -26.21 10.05 20.38
C GLY A 231 -25.07 9.84 21.38
N PHE A 232 -24.02 9.15 20.92
CA PHE A 232 -22.73 9.15 21.58
C PHE A 232 -21.65 9.56 20.58
N ALA A 233 -21.05 10.72 20.85
CA ALA A 233 -20.06 11.37 20.03
C ALA A 233 -18.79 10.53 19.89
N ALA A 234 -18.49 10.11 18.67
CA ALA A 234 -17.14 9.70 18.31
C ALA A 234 -16.25 10.95 18.32
N ALA A 235 -15.29 11.00 19.24
CA ALA A 235 -14.23 12.00 19.25
C ALA A 235 -13.29 11.77 18.04
N ASN A 236 -13.73 12.19 16.86
CA ASN A 236 -12.90 12.60 15.75
C ASN A 236 -13.14 14.09 15.55
N GLY A 237 -12.39 14.91 16.30
CA GLY A 237 -12.37 16.36 16.11
C GLY A 237 -11.66 16.71 14.81
N THR A 238 -12.39 16.71 13.70
CA THR A 238 -12.30 17.69 12.61
C THR A 238 -13.64 17.67 11.88
N THR A 239 -14.49 18.63 12.21
CA THR A 239 -15.68 18.98 11.42
C THR A 239 -15.23 19.47 10.04
N HIS A 240 -15.36 18.63 9.02
CA HIS A 240 -15.41 19.10 7.64
C HIS A 240 -16.88 19.27 7.25
N SER A 241 -17.27 20.50 6.94
CA SER A 241 -18.55 20.77 6.29
C SER A 241 -18.58 20.03 4.95
N SER A 242 -19.67 19.32 4.71
CA SER A 242 -19.98 18.62 3.47
C SER A 242 -20.25 19.62 2.35
N GLY A 243 -19.18 20.13 1.75
CA GLY A 243 -19.17 20.70 0.42
C GLY A 243 -17.94 20.14 -0.27
N MET A 244 -18.10 19.09 -1.08
CA MET A 244 -17.03 18.61 -1.95
C MET A 244 -16.75 19.74 -2.96
N PRO A 245 -15.56 20.39 -2.95
CA PRO A 245 -15.21 21.27 -4.05
C PRO A 245 -15.04 20.43 -5.31
N GLY A 246 -15.54 20.93 -6.43
CA GLY A 246 -15.46 20.25 -7.73
C GLY A 246 -14.03 19.78 -8.04
N VAL A 247 -13.91 18.50 -8.40
CA VAL A 247 -12.67 17.86 -8.80
C VAL A 247 -12.21 18.48 -10.13
N ALA A 248 -11.17 19.30 -10.06
CA ALA A 248 -10.41 19.71 -11.23
C ALA A 248 -9.03 19.06 -11.12
N CYS A 249 -8.76 18.08 -11.97
CA CYS A 249 -7.40 17.60 -12.19
C CYS A 249 -6.59 18.78 -12.74
N HIS A 250 -5.64 19.31 -11.96
CA HIS A 250 -4.78 20.41 -12.39
C HIS A 250 -3.80 19.95 -13.49
N SER A 251 -4.29 19.87 -14.72
CA SER A 251 -3.47 20.07 -15.90
C SER A 251 -3.50 21.56 -16.21
N LEU A 252 -2.38 22.25 -16.00
CA LEU A 252 -2.22 23.68 -16.29
C LEU A 252 -2.45 23.93 -17.80
N ARG A 253 -3.68 24.23 -18.20
CA ARG A 253 -4.01 24.82 -19.50
C ARG A 253 -3.73 26.32 -19.44
N THR A 254 -2.72 26.77 -20.15
CA THR A 254 -2.62 28.17 -20.56
C THR A 254 -3.65 28.43 -21.65
N SER A 255 -4.68 29.20 -21.34
CA SER A 255 -5.66 29.68 -22.31
C SER A 255 -5.02 30.76 -23.19
N GLY A 256 -4.70 30.41 -24.44
CA GLY A 256 -4.36 31.36 -25.49
C GLY A 256 -5.60 32.09 -25.97
N SER A 257 -5.68 33.39 -25.69
CA SER A 257 -6.67 34.31 -26.26
C SER A 257 -6.29 34.63 -27.70
N THR A 258 -7.15 34.29 -28.65
CA THR A 258 -7.08 34.72 -30.05
C THR A 258 -7.64 36.13 -30.19
N GLN A 259 -6.80 37.10 -30.57
CA GLN A 259 -7.20 38.22 -31.42
C GLN A 259 -6.05 38.68 -32.32
N PRO A 260 -6.34 39.22 -33.52
CA PRO A 260 -5.37 39.40 -34.60
C PRO A 260 -5.04 40.88 -34.84
N VAL A 261 -3.77 41.28 -34.84
CA VAL A 261 -3.33 42.51 -35.54
C VAL A 261 -1.90 42.33 -36.09
N SER A 262 -1.75 42.84 -37.31
CA SER A 262 -0.65 42.82 -38.25
C SER A 262 0.64 43.56 -37.82
N GLN A 263 1.72 43.21 -38.55
CA GLN A 263 2.93 43.99 -38.89
C GLN A 263 4.26 43.45 -38.34
N ALA A 264 5.04 42.89 -39.27
CA ALA A 264 6.51 42.84 -39.29
C ALA A 264 7.07 44.28 -39.54
N PRO A 265 8.39 44.59 -39.42
CA PRO A 265 9.52 43.66 -39.55
C PRO A 265 10.80 43.89 -38.68
N ALA A 266 11.68 42.88 -38.74
CA ALA A 266 13.16 42.88 -38.73
C ALA A 266 13.98 43.54 -37.59
N ALA A 267 14.87 42.75 -36.93
CA ALA A 267 16.35 42.84 -37.04
C ALA A 267 17.13 42.17 -35.86
N ALA A 268 18.23 41.49 -36.23
CA ALA A 268 19.49 41.19 -35.50
C ALA A 268 19.45 40.43 -34.14
N ALA A 269 20.04 39.25 -33.94
CA ALA A 269 21.42 38.78 -34.13
C ALA A 269 22.47 39.31 -33.10
N ALA A 270 22.98 38.34 -32.31
CA ALA A 270 24.34 38.18 -31.76
C ALA A 270 24.80 38.87 -30.44
N ALA A 271 25.30 37.98 -29.55
CA ALA A 271 26.49 38.07 -28.68
C ALA A 271 26.50 38.99 -27.44
N VAL A 272 26.92 38.44 -26.28
CA VAL A 272 28.27 38.65 -25.67
C VAL A 272 28.37 37.92 -24.32
N ALA A 273 29.58 37.39 -24.08
CA ALA A 273 30.03 36.60 -22.95
C ALA A 273 30.64 37.43 -21.80
N SER A 274 30.98 36.70 -20.71
CA SER A 274 32.06 36.96 -19.74
C SER A 274 31.71 37.67 -18.41
N MET A 275 31.89 36.98 -17.27
CA MET A 275 33.13 37.09 -16.47
C MET A 275 33.14 36.09 -15.29
N LEU A 276 34.35 35.63 -14.97
CA LEU A 276 34.74 34.64 -13.96
C LEU A 276 36.05 35.14 -13.29
N LEU A 277 36.31 34.65 -12.06
CA LEU A 277 37.56 34.67 -11.24
C LEU A 277 37.69 35.87 -10.27
N THR A 278 37.92 35.68 -8.96
CA THR A 278 39.11 35.03 -8.34
C THR A 278 38.85 34.33 -6.97
N ALA A 279 39.79 33.45 -6.59
CA ALA A 279 39.91 32.55 -5.41
C ALA A 279 40.48 33.26 -4.13
N PRO A 280 40.99 32.63 -3.02
CA PRO A 280 41.18 31.21 -2.63
C PRO A 280 40.91 30.85 -1.12
N ALA A 281 41.35 29.65 -0.72
CA ALA A 281 41.15 28.92 0.56
C ALA A 281 41.97 29.38 1.79
N VAL A 282 41.49 29.11 3.02
CA VAL A 282 42.27 28.98 4.28
C VAL A 282 41.59 27.98 5.25
N ALA A 283 42.40 27.32 6.07
CA ALA A 283 42.14 26.22 7.00
C ALA A 283 41.86 26.63 8.47
N ALA A 284 41.56 25.60 9.30
CA ALA A 284 41.89 25.43 10.72
C ALA A 284 40.85 25.74 11.84
N GLU A 285 40.69 24.70 12.69
CA GLU A 285 40.57 24.63 14.17
C GLU A 285 39.40 25.27 14.97
N GLY A 286 38.73 24.42 15.77
CA GLY A 286 38.79 24.54 17.24
C GLY A 286 37.57 25.06 18.04
N ILE A 287 37.14 24.22 19.00
CA ILE A 287 36.73 24.56 20.40
C ILE A 287 35.25 24.89 20.73
N VAL A 288 34.68 23.97 21.54
CA VAL A 288 33.88 24.09 22.78
C VAL A 288 33.00 25.32 23.04
N GLY A 289 31.72 25.10 23.41
CA GLY A 289 31.04 25.97 24.39
C GLY A 289 29.53 26.14 24.28
N ALA A 290 28.81 25.50 25.20
CA ALA A 290 27.64 25.95 25.98
C ALA A 290 26.59 26.96 25.41
N ALA A 291 25.34 26.51 25.51
CA ALA A 291 24.13 27.23 25.95
C ALA A 291 23.99 28.75 25.68
N ALA A 292 22.98 29.11 24.88
CA ALA A 292 22.19 30.31 25.11
C ALA A 292 20.77 30.15 24.53
N VAL A 293 19.78 30.30 25.41
CA VAL A 293 18.39 30.61 25.06
C VAL A 293 18.35 32.01 24.50
N VAL A 294 17.79 32.19 23.29
CA VAL A 294 17.36 33.50 22.79
C VAL A 294 15.97 33.36 22.18
N HIS A 295 15.00 34.01 22.81
CA HIS A 295 13.72 34.38 22.22
C HIS A 295 13.97 35.24 20.97
N MET A 296 13.44 34.84 19.82
CA MET A 296 13.27 35.75 18.68
C MET A 296 11.87 35.64 18.10
N ALA A 297 11.30 36.81 17.93
CA ALA A 297 9.98 37.11 17.42
C ALA A 297 9.69 36.47 16.05
N GLY A 298 8.43 36.10 15.85
CA GLY A 298 7.96 35.51 14.59
C GLY A 298 7.95 36.51 13.43
N PRO A 299 8.17 36.05 12.19
CA PRO A 299 7.90 36.84 10.99
C PRO A 299 6.44 36.68 10.54
N PRO A 300 5.89 37.66 9.79
CA PRO A 300 4.48 37.72 9.45
C PRO A 300 4.11 36.70 8.36
N ALA A 301 2.84 36.30 8.40
CA ALA A 301 2.21 35.40 7.44
C ALA A 301 2.30 35.96 6.00
N SER A 302 3.02 35.26 5.13
CA SER A 302 2.92 35.44 3.68
C SER A 302 1.90 34.45 3.10
N LYS A 303 1.03 34.98 2.25
CA LYS A 303 0.00 34.23 1.51
C LYS A 303 0.68 33.15 0.64
N GLY A 304 0.22 31.91 0.77
CA GLY A 304 0.74 30.77 0.04
C GLY A 304 0.55 30.91 -1.47
N ALA A 305 1.66 31.04 -2.20
CA ALA A 305 1.70 30.81 -3.63
C ALA A 305 1.85 29.30 -3.88
N SER A 306 0.91 28.72 -4.63
CA SER A 306 1.02 27.36 -5.16
C SER A 306 2.26 27.24 -6.04
N MET A 307 3.24 26.41 -5.62
CA MET A 307 4.41 26.11 -6.45
C MET A 307 4.00 25.32 -7.69
N SER A 308 4.44 25.77 -8.86
CA SER A 308 4.29 25.00 -10.10
C SER A 308 5.14 23.71 -10.06
N SER A 309 4.72 22.69 -10.81
CA SER A 309 5.43 21.40 -10.92
C SER A 309 6.89 21.55 -11.38
N GLU A 310 7.24 22.67 -12.03
CA GLU A 310 8.59 23.00 -12.48
C GLU A 310 9.49 23.57 -11.37
N SER A 311 8.92 24.29 -10.40
CA SER A 311 9.65 24.76 -9.22
C SER A 311 10.01 23.60 -8.28
N TRP A 312 9.12 22.60 -8.18
CA TRP A 312 9.39 21.34 -7.49
C TRP A 312 10.58 20.58 -8.10
N ARG A 313 10.70 20.56 -9.44
CA ARG A 313 11.83 19.93 -10.17
C ARG A 313 13.18 20.54 -9.80
N LYS A 314 13.27 21.87 -9.68
CA LYS A 314 14.54 22.55 -9.40
C LYS A 314 15.06 22.29 -7.98
N HIS A 315 14.18 22.11 -7.00
CA HIS A 315 14.58 21.89 -5.61
C HIS A 315 14.97 20.44 -5.28
N MET A 316 14.43 19.44 -5.97
CA MET A 316 14.77 18.03 -5.72
C MET A 316 16.08 17.55 -6.38
N LEU A 317 16.65 18.34 -7.31
CA LEU A 317 17.72 17.90 -8.21
C LEU A 317 19.12 18.46 -7.92
N GLN A 318 19.35 19.09 -6.75
CA GLN A 318 20.73 19.44 -6.37
C GLN A 318 21.51 18.20 -5.87
N PRO A 319 22.74 17.95 -6.34
CA PRO A 319 23.52 16.79 -5.91
C PRO A 319 23.91 16.87 -4.43
N ALA A 320 23.67 15.78 -3.70
CA ALA A 320 24.09 15.62 -2.31
C ALA A 320 25.60 15.35 -2.21
N ALA A 321 26.39 16.42 -2.08
CA ALA A 321 27.80 16.35 -1.70
C ALA A 321 27.99 16.93 -0.29
N ARG A 322 27.42 16.28 0.73
CA ARG A 322 27.76 16.41 2.18
C ARG A 322 26.77 15.57 3.00
N ALA A 323 27.13 14.32 3.26
CA ALA A 323 26.44 13.46 4.22
C ALA A 323 27.49 12.66 4.98
N GLN A 324 28.18 13.28 5.95
CA GLN A 324 29.20 12.59 6.75
C GLN A 324 29.07 12.73 8.27
N ASP A 325 28.18 13.57 8.80
CA ASP A 325 28.04 13.73 10.27
C ASP A 325 26.62 13.43 10.76
N TRP A 326 26.31 12.16 11.05
CA TRP A 326 25.10 11.81 11.83
C TRP A 326 25.33 10.61 12.76
N GLN A 327 25.55 10.89 14.04
CA GLN A 327 25.34 9.96 15.16
C GLN A 327 24.49 10.66 16.22
N SER A 328 23.20 10.33 16.30
CA SER A 328 22.35 10.64 17.45
C SER A 328 21.60 9.37 17.88
N PRO A 329 21.48 9.07 19.18
CA PRO A 329 20.81 7.87 19.66
C PRO A 329 19.29 8.11 19.69
N GLY A 330 18.55 7.53 18.74
CA GLY A 330 17.08 7.46 18.78
C GLY A 330 16.34 7.83 17.50
N ALA A 331 17.01 8.43 16.50
CA ALA A 331 16.38 8.71 15.20
C ALA A 331 16.44 7.47 14.29
N LEU A 332 15.36 7.22 13.55
CA LEU A 332 15.21 6.23 12.47
C LEU A 332 16.58 5.87 11.88
N LYS A 333 17.19 4.75 12.30
CA LYS A 333 18.31 4.19 11.56
C LYS A 333 17.70 3.70 10.26
N PRO A 334 17.95 4.34 9.10
CA PRO A 334 17.78 3.62 7.87
C PRO A 334 18.69 2.38 8.00
N LEU A 335 18.41 1.33 7.26
CA LEU A 335 19.51 0.44 6.84
C LEU A 335 20.43 1.26 5.92
N SER A 336 21.09 2.30 6.45
CA SER A 336 22.12 3.08 5.77
C SER A 336 23.36 2.20 5.79
N LEU A 337 23.48 1.39 4.74
CA LEU A 337 24.75 0.81 4.38
C LEU A 337 25.62 1.95 3.86
N ASP A 338 26.82 2.04 4.42
CA ASP A 338 27.93 2.70 3.77
C ASP A 338 28.17 1.99 2.42
N LEU A 339 27.72 2.63 1.35
CA LEU A 339 27.77 2.10 -0.02
C LEU A 339 29.21 2.07 -0.56
N GLN A 340 30.12 2.87 0.01
CA GLN A 340 31.50 2.98 -0.47
C GLN A 340 32.39 1.82 0.00
N SER A 341 32.13 1.23 1.18
CA SER A 341 32.89 0.07 1.67
C SER A 341 32.51 -1.28 1.03
N ALA A 342 31.42 -1.32 0.25
CA ALA A 342 30.95 -2.55 -0.41
C ALA A 342 31.61 -2.82 -1.78
N GLU A 343 32.21 -1.82 -2.44
CA GLU A 343 32.80 -1.99 -3.77
C GLU A 343 34.14 -2.76 -3.74
N ALA A 344 34.88 -2.70 -2.63
CA ALA A 344 36.16 -3.42 -2.50
C ALA A 344 36.00 -4.89 -2.06
N ALA A 345 34.88 -5.24 -1.41
CA ALA A 345 34.65 -6.58 -0.86
C ALA A 345 33.90 -7.51 -1.84
N GLY A 346 34.37 -7.62 -3.09
CA GLY A 346 34.19 -8.73 -4.04
C GLY A 346 32.80 -9.38 -4.25
N LEU A 347 32.38 -9.52 -5.51
CA LEU A 347 31.25 -10.33 -5.97
C LEU A 347 31.13 -11.72 -5.29
N ARG A 348 32.26 -12.38 -4.97
CA ARG A 348 32.29 -13.66 -4.23
C ARG A 348 31.71 -13.59 -2.83
N SER A 349 31.95 -12.51 -2.07
CA SER A 349 31.37 -12.35 -0.72
C SER A 349 29.85 -12.16 -0.80
N THR A 350 29.39 -11.41 -1.81
CA THR A 350 27.98 -11.16 -2.06
C THR A 350 27.27 -12.42 -2.54
N LEU A 351 27.89 -13.21 -3.43
CA LEU A 351 27.38 -14.52 -3.87
C LEU A 351 27.39 -15.54 -2.72
N GLY A 352 28.45 -15.59 -1.91
CA GLY A 352 28.53 -16.48 -0.74
C GLY A 352 27.43 -16.16 0.28
N TRP A 353 27.21 -14.88 0.56
CA TRP A 353 26.11 -14.42 1.41
C TRP A 353 24.75 -14.69 0.78
N LEU A 354 24.56 -14.45 -0.52
CA LEU A 354 23.31 -14.74 -1.22
C LEU A 354 22.99 -16.23 -1.16
N CYS A 355 23.97 -17.10 -1.40
CA CYS A 355 23.84 -18.53 -1.24
C CYS A 355 23.48 -18.91 0.20
N ALA A 356 24.08 -18.27 1.21
CA ALA A 356 23.74 -18.50 2.62
C ALA A 356 22.31 -18.04 2.95
N ALA A 357 21.91 -16.85 2.51
CA ALA A 357 20.57 -16.29 2.74
C ALA A 357 19.48 -17.06 1.98
N VAL A 358 19.78 -17.53 0.76
CA VAL A 358 18.91 -18.44 0.00
C VAL A 358 18.83 -19.78 0.70
N LYS A 359 19.95 -20.37 1.16
CA LYS A 359 19.94 -21.62 1.91
C LYS A 359 19.18 -21.49 3.24
N GLU A 360 19.33 -20.39 3.96
CA GLU A 360 18.61 -20.12 5.20
C GLU A 360 17.13 -19.89 4.93
N GLY A 361 16.78 -19.11 3.90
CA GLY A 361 15.42 -18.92 3.45
C GLY A 361 14.77 -20.22 3.01
N VAL A 362 15.48 -21.06 2.26
CA VAL A 362 15.07 -22.40 1.83
C VAL A 362 14.95 -23.35 3.02
N ALA A 363 15.89 -23.34 3.97
CA ALA A 363 15.82 -24.17 5.17
C ALA A 363 14.67 -23.75 6.09
N ALA A 364 14.45 -22.44 6.26
CA ALA A 364 13.30 -21.91 7.00
C ALA A 364 11.99 -22.25 6.29
N ALA A 365 11.97 -22.20 4.95
CA ALA A 365 10.86 -22.67 4.11
C ALA A 365 10.62 -24.18 4.22
N GLN A 366 11.68 -24.98 4.30
CA GLN A 366 11.64 -26.44 4.43
C GLN A 366 11.21 -26.91 5.83
N LYS A 367 11.43 -26.10 6.87
CA LYS A 367 10.94 -26.37 8.24
C LYS A 367 9.41 -26.41 8.34
N PHE A 368 8.69 -25.88 7.34
CA PHE A 368 7.24 -26.00 7.28
C PHE A 368 6.84 -27.29 6.54
N PRO A 369 6.27 -28.29 7.23
CA PRO A 369 5.78 -29.50 6.56
C PRO A 369 4.72 -29.10 5.52
N GLY A 370 4.94 -29.44 4.25
CA GLY A 370 4.10 -29.04 3.11
C GLY A 370 4.81 -28.24 2.01
N GLY A 371 6.06 -27.80 2.24
CA GLY A 371 6.88 -27.08 1.27
C GLY A 371 6.41 -25.65 1.02
N ALA A 372 7.34 -24.68 1.04
CA ALA A 372 7.02 -23.25 0.86
C ALA A 372 6.53 -22.84 -0.54
N SER A 373 6.17 -23.78 -1.41
CA SER A 373 5.77 -23.49 -2.79
C SER A 373 4.32 -23.01 -2.90
N ARG A 374 3.45 -23.33 -1.94
CA ARG A 374 2.03 -22.94 -1.97
C ARG A 374 1.68 -21.95 -0.86
N LEU A 375 1.27 -20.76 -1.28
CA LEU A 375 0.61 -19.79 -0.43
C LEU A 375 -0.89 -19.98 -0.50
N THR A 376 -1.59 -19.57 0.54
CA THR A 376 -3.04 -19.50 0.59
C THR A 376 -3.42 -18.21 1.28
N ALA A 377 -4.46 -17.56 0.80
CA ALA A 377 -5.05 -16.46 1.54
C ALA A 377 -6.12 -17.02 2.49
N ARG A 378 -6.31 -16.40 3.65
CA ARG A 378 -7.40 -16.69 4.57
C ARG A 378 -8.04 -15.39 5.00
N LEU A 379 -9.37 -15.38 5.10
CA LEU A 379 -10.10 -14.24 5.63
C LEU A 379 -10.33 -14.44 7.12
N LEU A 380 -9.67 -13.63 7.95
CA LEU A 380 -9.93 -13.56 9.39
C LEU A 380 -10.89 -12.39 9.66
N THR A 381 -12.06 -12.67 10.22
CA THR A 381 -13.01 -11.64 10.66
C THR A 381 -12.98 -11.54 12.17
N ILE A 382 -12.66 -10.35 12.68
CA ILE A 382 -12.64 -10.03 14.10
C ILE A 382 -13.90 -9.22 14.41
N PRO A 383 -14.83 -9.73 15.24
CA PRO A 383 -16.06 -9.02 15.55
C PRO A 383 -15.78 -7.74 16.35
N LYS A 384 -16.72 -6.78 16.28
CA LYS A 384 -16.60 -5.46 16.92
C LYS A 384 -16.21 -5.52 18.40
N ALA A 385 -16.80 -6.43 19.17
CA ALA A 385 -16.50 -6.59 20.60
C ALA A 385 -15.02 -6.98 20.83
N ASP A 386 -14.51 -7.96 20.07
CA ASP A 386 -13.11 -8.38 20.14
C ASP A 386 -12.16 -7.28 19.68
N VAL A 387 -12.53 -6.49 18.66
CA VAL A 387 -11.73 -5.33 18.22
C VAL A 387 -11.60 -4.29 19.34
N GLN A 388 -12.70 -4.00 20.04
CA GLN A 388 -12.71 -3.08 21.18
C GLN A 388 -11.85 -3.61 22.33
N GLN A 389 -12.00 -4.89 22.67
CA GLN A 389 -11.20 -5.56 23.69
C GLN A 389 -9.71 -5.55 23.33
N LEU A 390 -9.36 -5.92 22.10
CA LEU A 390 -7.98 -5.93 21.60
C LEU A 390 -7.33 -4.55 21.72
N LYS A 391 -8.06 -3.49 21.33
CA LYS A 391 -7.59 -2.10 21.47
C LYS A 391 -7.39 -1.71 22.93
N ALA A 392 -8.31 -2.08 23.82
CA ALA A 392 -8.19 -1.83 25.26
C ALA A 392 -6.97 -2.54 25.86
N LEU A 393 -6.77 -3.82 25.55
CA LEU A 393 -5.61 -4.60 25.99
C LEU A 393 -4.28 -4.00 25.50
N ALA A 394 -4.24 -3.59 24.23
CA ALA A 394 -3.07 -2.94 23.63
C ALA A 394 -2.73 -1.59 24.29
N ALA A 395 -3.75 -0.83 24.71
CA ALA A 395 -3.57 0.46 25.38
C ALA A 395 -3.19 0.34 26.87
N ALA A 396 -3.60 -0.72 27.55
CA ALA A 396 -3.49 -0.86 29.01
C ALA A 396 -2.06 -0.83 29.57
N GLY A 397 -1.05 -1.18 28.77
CA GLY A 397 0.37 -1.17 29.19
C GLY A 397 1.09 0.16 28.96
N SER A 398 0.44 1.12 28.30
CA SER A 398 1.02 2.43 28.05
C SER A 398 0.65 3.38 29.20
N LEU A 399 1.63 4.01 29.83
CA LEU A 399 1.37 5.07 30.81
C LEU A 399 1.20 6.43 30.10
N GLY A 400 0.26 7.24 30.56
CA GLY A 400 0.07 8.62 30.11
C GLY A 400 -0.63 8.79 28.76
N GLU A 401 -0.30 9.88 28.04
CA GLU A 401 -0.95 10.26 26.78
C GLU A 401 -0.80 9.19 25.68
N ALA A 402 0.29 8.42 25.69
CA ALA A 402 0.55 7.38 24.71
C ALA A 402 -0.57 6.33 24.65
N ALA A 403 -1.16 5.94 25.79
CA ALA A 403 -2.28 4.98 25.81
C ALA A 403 -3.51 5.48 25.04
N ARG A 404 -3.82 6.78 25.14
CA ARG A 404 -4.97 7.39 24.46
C ARG A 404 -4.78 7.46 22.94
N THR A 405 -3.56 7.24 22.44
CA THR A 405 -3.24 7.35 21.01
C THR A 405 -3.25 6.03 20.25
N ILE A 406 -3.37 4.88 20.91
CA ILE A 406 -3.39 3.57 20.23
C ILE A 406 -4.66 3.47 19.37
N SER A 407 -4.46 3.35 18.06
CA SER A 407 -5.56 3.18 17.09
C SER A 407 -5.95 1.72 16.96
N THR A 408 -7.13 1.46 16.39
CA THR A 408 -7.52 0.10 15.98
C THR A 408 -6.50 -0.50 15.03
N ASN A 409 -5.96 0.28 14.08
CA ASN A 409 -4.96 -0.19 13.13
C ASN A 409 -3.64 -0.57 13.83
N ASP A 410 -3.25 0.12 14.91
CA ASP A 410 -2.05 -0.23 15.68
C ASP A 410 -2.23 -1.58 16.37
N ALA A 411 -3.37 -1.77 17.05
CA ALA A 411 -3.69 -2.98 17.79
C ALA A 411 -3.83 -4.20 16.87
N VAL A 412 -4.47 -4.02 15.72
CA VAL A 412 -4.60 -5.06 14.68
C VAL A 412 -3.25 -5.39 14.04
N SER A 413 -2.42 -4.38 13.75
CA SER A 413 -1.06 -4.60 13.23
C SER A 413 -0.20 -5.37 14.23
N ALA A 414 -0.33 -5.06 15.52
CA ALA A 414 0.34 -5.79 16.59
C ALA A 414 -0.15 -7.24 16.69
N LEU A 415 -1.47 -7.48 16.62
CA LEU A 415 -2.04 -8.84 16.61
C LEU A 415 -1.47 -9.68 15.46
N VAL A 416 -1.44 -9.12 14.23
CA VAL A 416 -0.87 -9.80 13.06
C VAL A 416 0.60 -10.12 13.27
N TRP A 417 1.38 -9.18 13.80
CA TRP A 417 2.79 -9.39 14.09
C TRP A 417 3.00 -10.55 15.07
N LEU A 418 2.26 -10.57 16.19
CA LEU A 418 2.32 -11.63 17.19
C LEU A 418 1.94 -12.99 16.60
N ALA A 419 0.81 -13.06 15.87
CA ALA A 419 0.33 -14.30 15.27
C ALA A 419 1.34 -14.86 14.27
N PHE A 420 1.95 -14.01 13.44
CA PHE A 420 2.97 -14.49 12.49
C PHE A 420 4.28 -14.85 13.18
N CYS A 421 4.68 -14.17 14.25
CA CYS A 421 5.81 -14.62 15.07
C CYS A 421 5.57 -16.00 15.67
N GLU A 422 4.39 -16.24 16.27
CA GLU A 422 4.01 -17.54 16.84
C GLU A 422 4.09 -18.65 15.79
N LEU A 423 3.42 -18.47 14.65
CA LEU A 423 3.38 -19.46 13.57
C LEU A 423 4.77 -19.74 12.97
N ARG A 424 5.69 -18.79 13.08
CA ARG A 424 7.08 -18.93 12.61
C ARG A 424 8.04 -19.44 13.67
N GLY A 425 7.59 -19.62 14.91
CA GLY A 425 8.47 -19.93 16.04
C GLY A 425 9.50 -18.83 16.30
N ARG A 426 9.14 -17.57 16.06
CA ARG A 426 10.00 -16.40 16.29
C ARG A 426 9.72 -15.77 17.65
N PRO A 427 10.72 -15.08 18.23
CA PRO A 427 10.50 -14.30 19.44
C PRO A 427 9.35 -13.31 19.26
N LEU A 428 8.47 -13.23 20.26
CA LEU A 428 7.42 -12.22 20.28
C LEU A 428 8.03 -10.83 20.51
N PRO A 429 7.41 -9.76 19.99
CA PRO A 429 7.80 -8.38 20.30
C PRO A 429 7.91 -8.14 21.82
N GLY A 430 9.03 -7.57 22.27
CA GLY A 430 9.28 -7.28 23.68
C GLY A 430 9.71 -8.48 24.55
N SER A 431 9.78 -9.69 24.01
CA SER A 431 10.20 -10.87 24.78
C SER A 431 11.71 -10.89 25.05
N SER A 432 12.10 -11.22 26.29
CA SER A 432 13.49 -11.29 26.75
C SER A 432 14.13 -12.67 26.50
N HIS A 433 13.91 -13.28 25.33
CA HIS A 433 14.55 -14.55 24.98
C HIS A 433 16.01 -14.35 24.55
N GLN A 434 16.89 -14.06 25.51
CA GLN A 434 18.35 -14.13 25.34
C GLN A 434 19.04 -15.13 26.26
N LYS A 435 18.34 -15.81 27.19
CA LYS A 435 19.02 -16.59 28.24
C LYS A 435 19.35 -18.06 27.92
N HIS A 436 18.79 -18.69 26.89
CA HIS A 436 18.96 -20.15 26.69
C HIS A 436 20.06 -20.60 25.72
N SER A 437 20.81 -19.70 25.07
CA SER A 437 21.96 -20.08 24.24
C SER A 437 23.27 -20.33 25.02
N LYS A 438 23.22 -20.53 26.34
CA LYS A 438 24.41 -20.74 27.19
C LYS A 438 25.16 -22.07 26.94
N ARG A 439 24.77 -22.88 25.95
CA ARG A 439 25.27 -24.26 25.80
C ARG A 439 26.23 -24.52 24.63
N SER A 440 26.63 -23.52 23.86
CA SER A 440 27.70 -23.70 22.85
C SER A 440 28.97 -23.00 23.33
N GLY A 441 29.88 -23.77 23.93
CA GLY A 441 31.18 -23.32 24.47
C GLY A 441 32.19 -22.88 23.41
N CYS A 442 31.79 -22.03 22.46
CA CYS A 442 32.72 -21.38 21.52
C CYS A 442 33.14 -20.02 22.10
N THR A 443 34.23 -20.02 22.85
CA THR A 443 34.88 -18.85 23.49
C THR A 443 35.62 -17.94 22.50
N GLY A 444 35.06 -17.68 21.32
CA GLY A 444 35.72 -16.94 20.24
C GLY A 444 35.09 -15.58 19.89
N GLY A 445 35.61 -14.50 20.48
CA GLY A 445 35.79 -13.16 19.87
C GLY A 445 34.57 -12.34 19.38
N GLY A 446 34.15 -11.34 20.18
CA GLY A 446 33.87 -9.96 19.75
C GLY A 446 32.69 -9.61 18.83
N ARG A 447 31.97 -10.55 18.19
CA ARG A 447 30.89 -10.22 17.21
C ARG A 447 29.47 -10.09 17.79
N GLY A 448 29.27 -10.26 19.10
CA GLY A 448 27.94 -10.49 19.68
C GLY A 448 26.87 -9.40 19.53
N ALA A 449 27.24 -8.11 19.47
CA ALA A 449 26.25 -7.03 19.49
C ALA A 449 25.54 -6.79 18.14
N ALA A 450 26.27 -6.91 17.02
CA ALA A 450 25.69 -6.74 15.69
C ALA A 450 24.77 -7.91 15.30
N ASP A 451 25.14 -9.12 15.72
CA ASP A 451 24.35 -10.33 15.49
C ASP A 451 23.07 -10.35 16.34
N ALA A 452 23.12 -9.80 17.57
CA ALA A 452 21.93 -9.65 18.41
C ALA A 452 20.90 -8.69 17.82
N ALA A 453 21.32 -7.56 17.26
CA ALA A 453 20.43 -6.63 16.55
C ALA A 453 19.89 -7.26 15.25
N ALA A 454 20.67 -8.09 14.57
CA ALA A 454 20.24 -8.82 13.39
C ALA A 454 19.18 -9.90 13.70
N ALA A 455 19.13 -10.39 14.94
CA ALA A 455 18.13 -11.37 15.40
C ALA A 455 16.78 -10.74 15.77
N SER A 456 16.70 -9.42 15.97
CA SER A 456 15.43 -8.74 16.22
C SER A 456 14.61 -8.67 14.93
N GLY A 457 13.44 -9.30 14.95
CA GLY A 457 12.49 -9.23 13.83
C GLY A 457 11.85 -7.85 13.70
N ALA A 458 11.11 -7.63 12.62
CA ALA A 458 10.46 -6.35 12.33
C ALA A 458 9.10 -6.54 11.69
N LEU A 459 8.19 -5.59 11.90
CA LEU A 459 6.95 -5.45 11.14
C LEU A 459 7.18 -4.51 9.96
N GLY A 460 6.90 -4.97 8.75
CA GLY A 460 6.79 -4.09 7.58
C GLY A 460 5.36 -3.56 7.48
N MET A 461 5.18 -2.24 7.47
CA MET A 461 3.85 -1.63 7.39
C MET A 461 3.77 -0.63 6.24
N ALA A 462 2.83 -0.83 5.32
CA ALA A 462 2.54 0.14 4.28
C ALA A 462 1.84 1.37 4.90
N VAL A 463 2.36 2.56 4.57
CA VAL A 463 1.88 3.84 5.10
C VAL A 463 1.60 4.79 3.95
N ASP A 464 0.41 5.40 3.97
CA ASP A 464 0.00 6.43 3.00
C ASP A 464 0.76 7.73 3.27
N LEU A 465 1.64 8.09 2.35
CA LEU A 465 2.47 9.29 2.42
C LEU A 465 1.64 10.57 2.28
N ARG A 466 0.47 10.52 1.62
CA ARG A 466 -0.44 11.67 1.50
C ARG A 466 -0.86 12.19 2.88
N GLN A 467 -1.11 11.26 3.81
CA GLN A 467 -1.58 11.57 5.17
C GLN A 467 -0.47 11.67 6.20
N ASN A 468 0.59 10.87 6.05
CA ASN A 468 1.58 10.65 7.11
C ASN A 468 2.85 11.48 6.96
N CYS A 469 3.03 12.17 5.85
CA CYS A 469 4.26 12.89 5.58
C CYS A 469 3.98 14.39 5.49
N ARG A 470 4.29 15.15 6.55
CA ARG A 470 3.88 16.56 6.67
C ARG A 470 4.43 17.44 5.54
N ASP A 471 5.68 17.21 5.14
CA ASP A 471 6.35 17.92 4.04
C ASP A 471 5.75 17.57 2.67
N LEU A 472 5.30 16.33 2.48
CA LEU A 472 4.61 15.92 1.25
C LEU A 472 3.12 16.25 1.27
N ARG A 473 2.45 16.35 2.42
CA ARG A 473 1.02 16.63 2.51
C ARG A 473 0.64 18.00 1.94
N GLN A 474 1.58 18.95 1.97
CA GLN A 474 1.41 20.24 1.31
C GLN A 474 1.59 20.15 -0.22
N GLN A 475 2.14 19.04 -0.72
CA GLN A 475 2.54 18.86 -2.12
C GLN A 475 1.72 17.78 -2.84
N LEU A 476 1.23 16.76 -2.13
CA LEU A 476 0.42 15.66 -2.64
C LEU A 476 -1.02 15.89 -2.21
N PRO A 477 -1.92 16.24 -3.15
CA PRO A 477 -3.32 16.40 -2.82
C PRO A 477 -3.94 15.04 -2.46
N ALA A 478 -5.08 15.07 -1.76
CA ALA A 478 -5.74 13.84 -1.31
C ALA A 478 -6.21 12.94 -2.46
N ASP A 479 -6.45 13.54 -3.62
CA ASP A 479 -6.85 12.92 -4.89
C ASP A 479 -5.64 12.58 -5.79
N TYR A 480 -4.40 12.66 -5.28
CA TYR A 480 -3.21 12.28 -6.03
C TYR A 480 -3.33 10.83 -6.54
N PHE A 481 -3.38 10.70 -7.87
CA PHE A 481 -3.42 9.44 -8.60
C PHE A 481 -2.00 8.95 -8.87
N GLY A 482 -1.62 7.85 -8.21
CA GLY A 482 -0.27 7.29 -8.27
C GLY A 482 0.04 6.42 -7.05
N ASN A 483 1.25 5.86 -6.95
CA ASN A 483 1.69 5.29 -5.68
C ASN A 483 2.21 6.41 -4.77
N ALA A 484 1.52 6.64 -3.65
CA ALA A 484 2.05 7.41 -2.55
C ALA A 484 1.96 6.63 -1.24
N ALA A 485 2.36 5.36 -1.30
CA ALA A 485 2.50 4.50 -0.13
C ALA A 485 3.94 3.97 -0.02
N TRP A 486 4.42 3.78 1.21
CA TRP A 486 5.73 3.18 1.46
C TRP A 486 5.73 2.24 2.65
N CYS A 487 6.63 1.24 2.63
CA CYS A 487 6.80 0.28 3.70
C CYS A 487 7.74 0.83 4.80
N LEU A 488 7.18 1.19 5.95
CA LEU A 488 7.96 1.46 7.18
C LEU A 488 8.33 0.14 7.85
N HIS A 489 9.59 0.01 8.27
CA HIS A 489 10.02 -1.11 9.11
C HIS A 489 10.01 -0.71 10.57
N ILE A 490 9.14 -1.35 11.33
CA ILE A 490 8.96 -1.13 12.76
C ILE A 490 9.77 -2.22 13.46
N ALA A 491 10.88 -1.82 14.07
CA ALA A 491 11.76 -2.74 14.78
C ALA A 491 11.02 -3.35 15.98
N SER A 492 11.25 -4.64 16.24
CA SER A 492 10.77 -5.27 17.47
C SER A 492 11.33 -4.50 18.67
N PRO A 493 10.48 -4.09 19.63
CA PRO A 493 10.96 -3.45 20.84
C PRO A 493 11.90 -4.42 21.55
N GLY A 494 13.09 -3.92 21.93
CA GLY A 494 13.98 -4.67 22.80
C GLY A 494 13.25 -5.04 24.10
N PRO A 495 13.71 -6.07 24.83
CA PRO A 495 13.18 -6.31 26.16
C PRO A 495 13.31 -5.00 26.92
N ALA A 496 12.17 -4.47 27.37
CA ALA A 496 12.19 -3.27 28.19
C ALA A 496 13.24 -3.53 29.28
N ALA A 497 14.13 -2.58 29.50
CA ALA A 497 14.89 -2.55 30.74
C ALA A 497 13.85 -2.27 31.83
N SER A 498 13.00 -3.25 32.11
CA SER A 498 12.12 -3.24 33.25
C SER A 498 13.07 -2.99 34.39
N SER A 499 12.94 -1.79 34.97
CA SER A 499 13.24 -1.52 36.36
C SER A 499 13.17 -2.84 37.09
N ARG A 500 14.29 -3.26 37.69
CA ARG A 500 14.34 -4.43 38.57
C ARG A 500 13.39 -4.15 39.75
N GLN A 501 12.08 -4.16 39.50
CA GLN A 501 11.13 -4.51 40.52
C GLN A 501 11.42 -5.98 40.75
N SER A 502 12.24 -6.18 41.78
CA SER A 502 12.41 -7.43 42.48
C SER A 502 11.04 -8.08 42.59
N TRP A 503 10.73 -9.01 41.69
CA TRP A 503 9.80 -10.08 42.01
C TRP A 503 10.57 -10.91 43.03
N ASP A 504 10.55 -10.47 44.29
CA ASP A 504 11.10 -11.23 45.39
C ASP A 504 10.35 -12.54 45.43
N GLY A 505 11.10 -13.59 45.07
CA GLY A 505 10.63 -14.95 45.07
C GLY A 505 10.33 -15.38 46.50
N SER A 506 9.05 -15.45 46.84
CA SER A 506 8.59 -16.42 47.83
C SER A 506 8.44 -17.76 47.13
N SER A 507 9.42 -18.62 47.39
CA SER A 507 9.56 -20.04 47.07
C SER A 507 8.26 -20.83 46.92
N SER A 508 8.01 -21.37 45.72
CA SER A 508 7.29 -22.63 45.57
C SER A 508 8.02 -23.53 44.56
N PRO A 509 8.59 -24.67 44.99
CA PRO A 509 9.37 -25.55 44.12
C PRO A 509 8.44 -26.57 43.44
N HIS A 510 7.79 -26.19 42.34
CA HIS A 510 7.16 -27.13 41.42
C HIS A 510 7.62 -26.87 39.98
N ALA A 511 8.72 -27.52 39.60
CA ALA A 511 9.36 -27.42 38.29
C ALA A 511 8.59 -28.11 37.15
N ASP A 512 7.46 -28.77 37.42
CA ASP A 512 6.64 -29.48 36.41
C ASP A 512 5.46 -28.66 35.86
N SER A 513 5.20 -27.45 36.37
CA SER A 513 4.05 -26.62 35.94
C SER A 513 4.26 -25.87 34.61
N PHE A 514 5.43 -25.97 33.97
CA PHE A 514 5.67 -25.30 32.67
C PHE A 514 4.87 -25.88 31.51
N LYS A 515 4.21 -27.04 31.70
CA LYS A 515 3.32 -27.62 30.68
C LYS A 515 1.90 -27.02 30.67
N GLN A 516 1.53 -26.17 31.64
CA GLN A 516 0.23 -25.49 31.68
C GLN A 516 0.29 -23.98 31.98
N GLY A 517 1.49 -23.42 32.21
CA GLY A 517 1.68 -21.97 32.32
C GLY A 517 1.52 -21.29 30.96
N GLY A 518 0.29 -20.99 30.57
CA GLY A 518 -0.02 -20.32 29.30
C GLY A 518 0.80 -19.04 29.12
N CYS A 519 1.44 -18.90 27.97
CA CYS A 519 2.15 -17.67 27.60
C CYS A 519 1.15 -16.50 27.63
N ASN A 520 1.39 -15.50 28.48
CA ASN A 520 0.57 -14.30 28.46
C ASN A 520 0.95 -13.44 27.24
N TYR A 521 0.11 -13.40 26.20
CA TYR A 521 0.36 -12.60 25.00
C TYR A 521 0.07 -11.09 25.18
N VAL A 522 -0.59 -10.67 26.26
CA VAL A 522 -0.99 -9.27 26.46
C VAL A 522 0.21 -8.30 26.55
N PRO A 523 1.29 -8.57 27.31
CA PRO A 523 2.45 -7.68 27.34
C PRO A 523 3.14 -7.56 25.96
N ALA A 524 3.20 -8.65 25.20
CA ALA A 524 3.75 -8.63 23.84
C ALA A 524 2.88 -7.80 22.89
N LEU A 525 1.55 -7.89 23.01
CA LEU A 525 0.60 -7.07 22.25
C LEU A 525 0.80 -5.58 22.55
N GLN A 526 0.92 -5.22 23.82
CA GLN A 526 1.16 -3.85 24.27
C GLN A 526 2.48 -3.30 23.73
N ALA A 527 3.57 -4.06 23.87
CA ALA A 527 4.88 -3.68 23.36
C ALA A 527 4.87 -3.50 21.83
N ALA A 528 4.25 -4.42 21.09
CA ALA A 528 4.10 -4.33 19.65
C ALA A 528 3.26 -3.11 19.24
N ALA A 529 2.09 -2.89 19.84
CA ALA A 529 1.23 -1.76 19.51
C ALA A 529 1.91 -0.41 19.81
N ALA A 530 2.61 -0.31 20.94
CA ALA A 530 3.42 0.87 21.28
C ALA A 530 4.55 1.09 20.26
N ALA A 531 5.24 0.03 19.81
CA ALA A 531 6.25 0.13 18.77
C ALA A 531 5.66 0.60 17.43
N VAL A 532 4.47 0.11 17.05
CA VAL A 532 3.77 0.56 15.83
C VAL A 532 3.44 2.05 15.91
N ARG A 533 2.80 2.47 17.01
CA ARG A 533 2.45 3.88 17.24
C ARG A 533 3.69 4.76 17.28
N GLY A 534 4.73 4.34 18.01
CA GLY A 534 5.99 5.07 18.13
C GLY A 534 6.70 5.23 16.78
N GLY A 535 6.76 4.17 15.98
CA GLY A 535 7.33 4.22 14.62
C GLY A 535 6.59 5.19 13.70
N LEU A 536 5.26 5.18 13.71
CA LEU A 536 4.43 6.12 12.95
C LEU A 536 4.60 7.56 13.42
N THR A 537 4.55 7.80 14.73
CA THR A 537 4.72 9.12 15.32
C THR A 537 6.10 9.68 14.99
N SER A 538 7.16 8.87 15.15
CA SER A 538 8.53 9.24 14.79
C SER A 538 8.65 9.60 13.30
N PHE A 539 8.06 8.80 12.42
CA PHE A 539 8.04 9.08 10.98
C PHE A 539 7.33 10.42 10.68
N ARG A 540 6.14 10.66 11.24
CA ARG A 540 5.36 11.89 11.03
C ARG A 540 6.05 13.15 11.57
N GLN A 541 6.79 13.01 12.67
CA GLN A 541 7.50 14.10 13.33
C GLN A 541 8.88 14.38 12.73
N THR A 542 9.44 13.44 11.97
CA THR A 542 10.74 13.62 11.33
C THR A 542 10.67 14.73 10.28
N PRO A 543 11.44 15.82 10.43
CA PRO A 543 11.49 16.87 9.41
C PRO A 543 11.98 16.32 8.08
N GLN A 544 11.28 16.65 6.99
CA GLN A 544 11.60 16.22 5.63
C GLN A 544 11.63 14.70 5.46
N ALA A 545 10.83 13.97 6.23
CA ALA A 545 10.75 12.51 6.13
C ALA A 545 10.44 12.05 4.69
N GLY A 546 9.58 12.78 3.97
CA GLY A 546 9.20 12.47 2.61
C GLY A 546 10.32 12.72 1.61
N GLY A 547 10.97 13.88 1.70
CA GLY A 547 12.15 14.17 0.88
C GLY A 547 13.25 13.11 1.05
N LYS A 548 13.58 12.76 2.30
CA LYS A 548 14.56 11.71 2.61
C LYS A 548 14.13 10.34 2.10
N LEU A 549 12.85 10.03 2.22
CA LEU A 549 12.29 8.79 1.71
C LEU A 549 12.43 8.70 0.19
N LEU A 550 12.03 9.75 -0.54
CA LEU A 550 12.15 9.78 -2.00
C LEU A 550 13.62 9.66 -2.46
N GLN A 551 14.55 10.29 -1.75
CA GLN A 551 15.99 10.10 -1.98
C GLN A 551 16.43 8.64 -1.76
N LEU A 552 15.95 8.01 -0.69
CA LEU A 552 16.21 6.59 -0.42
C LEU A 552 15.64 5.69 -1.53
N VAL A 553 14.42 5.95 -2.00
CA VAL A 553 13.80 5.20 -3.11
C VAL A 553 14.63 5.36 -4.38
N ALA A 554 15.00 6.60 -4.73
CA ALA A 554 15.84 6.87 -5.90
C ALA A 554 17.22 6.18 -5.78
N ALA A 555 17.84 6.19 -4.61
CA ALA A 555 19.10 5.49 -4.36
C ALA A 555 18.95 3.97 -4.48
N GLN A 556 17.83 3.40 -4.01
CA GLN A 556 17.54 1.97 -4.18
C GLN A 556 17.35 1.61 -5.67
N GLN A 557 16.66 2.44 -6.44
CA GLN A 557 16.48 2.22 -7.87
C GLN A 557 17.80 2.29 -8.65
N ALA A 558 18.68 3.21 -8.25
CA ALA A 558 20.02 3.32 -8.82
C ALA A 558 20.98 2.21 -8.35
N ALA A 559 20.63 1.47 -7.30
CA ALA A 559 21.51 0.47 -6.73
C ALA A 559 21.75 -0.70 -7.70
N PRO A 560 22.95 -1.32 -7.68
CA PRO A 560 23.20 -2.53 -8.45
C PRO A 560 22.17 -3.62 -8.16
N LYS A 561 21.80 -4.42 -9.17
CA LYS A 561 20.83 -5.52 -9.01
C LYS A 561 21.19 -6.47 -7.87
N SER A 562 22.48 -6.72 -7.64
CA SER A 562 22.97 -7.54 -6.52
C SER A 562 22.59 -6.95 -5.15
N VAL A 563 22.66 -5.63 -4.99
CA VAL A 563 22.26 -4.92 -3.78
C VAL A 563 20.74 -5.00 -3.60
N LEU A 564 19.97 -4.80 -4.67
CA LEU A 564 18.52 -4.96 -4.64
C LEU A 564 18.11 -6.38 -4.22
N VAL A 565 18.68 -7.42 -4.86
CA VAL A 565 18.43 -8.82 -4.50
C VAL A 565 18.80 -9.10 -3.05
N ARG A 566 19.95 -8.57 -2.57
CA ARG A 566 20.37 -8.68 -1.17
C ARG A 566 19.39 -8.02 -0.22
N ASN A 567 18.88 -6.84 -0.56
CA ASN A 567 17.91 -6.13 0.28
C ASN A 567 16.59 -6.90 0.31
N LEU A 568 16.11 -7.40 -0.83
CA LEU A 568 14.90 -8.21 -0.93
C LEU A 568 15.00 -9.52 -0.13
N SER A 569 16.13 -10.22 -0.20
CA SER A 569 16.32 -11.44 0.61
C SER A 569 16.40 -11.14 2.10
N ARG A 570 17.03 -10.02 2.50
CA ARG A 570 16.99 -9.55 3.89
C ARG A 570 15.58 -9.25 4.36
N LEU A 571 14.74 -8.66 3.51
CA LEU A 571 13.34 -8.38 3.85
C LEU A 571 12.59 -9.68 4.13
N ALA A 572 12.71 -10.69 3.26
CA ALA A 572 12.06 -11.98 3.44
C ALA A 572 12.47 -12.69 4.74
N VAL A 573 13.73 -12.52 5.17
CA VAL A 573 14.24 -13.13 6.40
C VAL A 573 13.95 -12.29 7.63
N LYS A 574 14.12 -10.97 7.60
CA LYS A 574 14.05 -10.11 8.80
C LYS A 574 12.63 -9.67 9.15
N VAL A 575 11.77 -9.52 8.16
CA VAL A 575 10.40 -9.07 8.40
C VAL A 575 9.57 -10.25 8.88
N ASP A 576 8.99 -10.12 10.07
CA ASP A 576 8.13 -11.12 10.71
C ASP A 576 6.75 -11.14 10.06
N ALA A 577 6.24 -9.95 9.74
CA ALA A 577 4.95 -9.73 9.11
C ALA A 577 5.00 -8.49 8.21
N PHE A 578 4.27 -8.54 7.10
CA PHE A 578 3.92 -7.36 6.32
C PHE A 578 2.45 -7.03 6.53
N ILE A 579 2.11 -5.78 6.76
CA ILE A 579 0.72 -5.34 6.82
C ILE A 579 0.48 -4.13 5.93
N THR A 580 -0.63 -4.16 5.20
CA THR A 580 -1.17 -3.02 4.48
C THR A 580 -2.59 -2.77 4.95
N SER A 581 -3.04 -1.52 4.94
CA SER A 581 -4.39 -1.17 5.34
C SER A 581 -5.14 -0.62 4.15
N TRP A 582 -6.27 -1.25 3.81
CA TRP A 582 -7.17 -0.83 2.75
C TRP A 582 -8.49 -0.32 3.30
N ASN A 583 -8.45 0.30 4.48
CA ASN A 583 -9.60 0.95 5.09
C ASN A 583 -9.91 2.28 4.38
N PHE A 584 -10.15 2.21 3.07
CA PHE A 584 -10.62 3.26 2.21
C PHE A 584 -12.16 3.20 2.17
N PRO A 585 -12.85 4.31 1.84
CA PRO A 585 -14.31 4.35 1.80
C PRO A 585 -14.85 3.61 0.57
N ALA A 586 -14.72 2.29 0.53
CA ALA A 586 -15.24 1.45 -0.54
C ALA A 586 -16.78 1.47 -0.60
N ASP A 587 -17.42 1.81 0.52
CA ASP A 587 -18.84 2.11 0.64
C ASP A 587 -19.25 3.41 -0.07
N ALA A 588 -18.31 4.29 -0.43
CA ALA A 588 -18.61 5.45 -1.27
C ALA A 588 -18.74 5.10 -2.77
N ILE A 589 -18.41 3.86 -3.17
CA ILE A 589 -18.53 3.42 -4.57
C ILE A 589 -19.97 2.96 -4.84
N ASP A 590 -20.78 3.87 -5.37
CA ASP A 590 -22.21 3.66 -5.65
C ASP A 590 -22.51 3.95 -7.13
N PHE A 591 -23.02 2.98 -7.89
CA PHE A 591 -23.35 3.18 -9.31
C PHE A 591 -24.79 3.71 -9.54
N GLY A 592 -25.46 4.18 -8.49
CA GLY A 592 -26.81 4.76 -8.52
C GLY A 592 -27.89 3.88 -7.90
N HIS A 593 -27.50 2.75 -7.30
CA HIS A 593 -28.39 1.73 -6.76
C HIS A 593 -27.92 1.27 -5.36
N GLY A 594 -27.11 2.10 -4.70
CA GLY A 594 -26.49 1.82 -3.42
C GLY A 594 -25.05 1.29 -3.56
N PRO A 595 -24.32 1.23 -2.44
CA PRO A 595 -22.95 0.75 -2.43
C PRO A 595 -22.84 -0.73 -2.81
N ALA A 596 -21.65 -1.14 -3.23
CA ALA A 596 -21.35 -2.55 -3.44
C ALA A 596 -21.65 -3.37 -2.18
N ALA A 597 -22.32 -4.51 -2.35
CA ALA A 597 -22.62 -5.46 -1.27
C ALA A 597 -21.34 -6.12 -0.73
N GLU A 598 -20.33 -6.28 -1.57
CA GLU A 598 -19.01 -6.77 -1.17
C GLU A 598 -17.91 -6.07 -1.96
N TYR A 599 -16.83 -5.70 -1.28
CA TYR A 599 -15.57 -5.26 -1.88
C TYR A 599 -14.51 -6.30 -1.59
N ALA A 600 -13.69 -6.60 -2.60
CA ALA A 600 -12.48 -7.39 -2.45
C ALA A 600 -11.35 -6.74 -3.25
N CYS A 601 -10.12 -6.91 -2.81
CA CYS A 601 -8.96 -6.48 -3.58
C CYS A 601 -7.86 -7.52 -3.50
N VAL A 602 -7.16 -7.70 -4.61
CA VAL A 602 -6.11 -8.68 -4.77
C VAL A 602 -4.84 -7.96 -5.20
N VAL A 603 -3.77 -8.11 -4.42
CA VAL A 603 -2.45 -7.64 -4.79
C VAL A 603 -1.54 -8.83 -5.05
N ARG A 604 -1.09 -9.02 -6.31
CA ARG A 604 -0.37 -10.24 -6.73
C ARG A 604 0.86 -9.93 -7.60
N PRO A 605 2.00 -10.61 -7.43
CA PRO A 605 2.26 -11.62 -6.40
C PRO A 605 2.30 -10.99 -5.00
N THR A 606 1.82 -11.74 -4.00
CA THR A 606 1.84 -11.32 -2.60
C THR A 606 3.03 -12.00 -1.91
N PRO A 607 3.90 -11.29 -1.16
CA PRO A 607 4.86 -11.95 -0.29
C PRO A 607 4.16 -12.85 0.74
N PRO A 608 4.83 -13.92 1.20
CA PRO A 608 4.35 -14.69 2.34
C PRO A 608 4.33 -13.83 3.60
N TRP A 609 3.50 -14.20 4.58
CA TRP A 609 3.39 -13.48 5.85
C TRP A 609 2.92 -12.04 5.65
N GLN A 610 1.97 -11.84 4.73
CA GLN A 610 1.30 -10.57 4.51
C GLN A 610 -0.11 -10.60 5.09
N ALA A 611 -0.55 -9.48 5.65
CA ALA A 611 -1.93 -9.18 5.98
C ALA A 611 -2.38 -7.92 5.22
N ALA A 612 -3.63 -7.90 4.79
CA ALA A 612 -4.31 -6.68 4.35
C ALA A 612 -5.55 -6.45 5.21
N VAL A 613 -5.67 -5.27 5.81
CA VAL A 613 -6.90 -4.84 6.48
C VAL A 613 -7.89 -4.45 5.38
N LEU A 614 -8.98 -5.19 5.25
CA LEU A 614 -10.01 -4.94 4.25
C LEU A 614 -10.99 -3.86 4.75
N PRO A 615 -11.59 -3.09 3.84
CA PRO A 615 -12.65 -2.17 4.22
C PRO A 615 -13.83 -2.96 4.76
N THR A 616 -14.46 -2.41 5.80
CA THR A 616 -15.70 -2.92 6.39
C THR A 616 -16.69 -1.78 6.43
N ARG A 617 -17.98 -2.09 6.44
CA ARG A 617 -18.98 -1.04 6.57
C ARG A 617 -18.83 -0.36 7.94
N PRO A 618 -18.98 0.98 8.03
CA PRO A 618 -18.81 1.70 9.29
C PRO A 618 -19.70 1.20 10.44
N ASP A 619 -20.89 0.68 10.12
CA ASP A 619 -21.87 0.16 11.08
C ASP A 619 -21.47 -1.19 11.68
N GLU A 620 -20.75 -2.03 10.93
CA GLU A 620 -20.30 -3.35 11.42
C GLU A 620 -19.33 -3.22 12.59
N GLY A 621 -18.41 -2.24 12.53
CA GLY A 621 -17.33 -2.08 13.51
C GLY A 621 -16.38 -3.28 13.65
N ALA A 622 -16.56 -4.32 12.82
CA ALA A 622 -15.69 -5.47 12.71
C ALA A 622 -14.42 -5.12 11.93
N VAL A 623 -13.39 -5.96 12.04
CA VAL A 623 -12.18 -5.86 11.22
C VAL A 623 -12.04 -7.14 10.41
N ARG A 624 -11.84 -7.02 9.10
CA ARG A 624 -11.56 -8.15 8.20
C ARG A 624 -10.11 -8.09 7.75
N LEU A 625 -9.40 -9.21 7.85
CA LEU A 625 -8.01 -9.35 7.45
C LEU A 625 -7.87 -10.42 6.38
N LEU A 626 -7.29 -10.07 5.24
CA LEU A 626 -6.84 -11.04 4.25
C LEU A 626 -5.39 -11.43 4.58
N LEU A 627 -5.18 -12.65 5.04
CA LEU A 627 -3.90 -13.18 5.50
C LEU A 627 -3.30 -14.11 4.43
N THR A 628 -2.19 -13.74 3.84
CA THR A 628 -1.45 -14.58 2.88
C THR A 628 -0.31 -15.29 3.58
N LEU A 629 -0.42 -16.62 3.68
CA LEU A 629 0.48 -17.46 4.47
C LEU A 629 0.86 -18.73 3.70
N PRO A 630 1.98 -19.40 4.04
CA PRO A 630 2.20 -20.78 3.64
C PRO A 630 1.00 -21.67 4.05
N ALA A 631 0.63 -22.62 3.20
CA ALA A 631 -0.57 -23.46 3.44
C ALA A 631 -0.57 -24.16 4.81
N SER A 632 0.58 -24.62 5.28
CA SER A 632 0.73 -25.25 6.60
C SER A 632 0.57 -24.26 7.75
N ALA A 633 1.06 -23.03 7.62
CA ALA A 633 0.85 -21.97 8.59
C ALA A 633 -0.63 -21.53 8.64
N ALA A 634 -1.30 -21.48 7.49
CA ALA A 634 -2.75 -21.22 7.44
C ALA A 634 -3.56 -22.32 8.13
N ALA A 635 -3.15 -23.59 8.02
CA ALA A 635 -3.77 -24.68 8.78
C ALA A 635 -3.51 -24.57 10.29
N ALA A 636 -2.31 -24.14 10.68
CA ALA A 636 -1.95 -23.92 12.09
C ALA A 636 -2.63 -22.69 12.71
N LEU A 637 -2.98 -21.67 11.90
CA LEU A 637 -3.61 -20.43 12.36
C LEU A 637 -4.89 -20.66 13.17
N LYS A 638 -5.71 -21.67 12.82
CA LYS A 638 -6.93 -22.05 13.58
C LYS A 638 -6.65 -22.45 15.03
N ARG A 639 -5.41 -22.87 15.31
CA ARG A 639 -4.94 -23.30 16.64
C ARG A 639 -3.93 -22.31 17.24
N SER A 640 -3.84 -21.09 16.68
CA SER A 640 -2.97 -20.05 17.21
C SER A 640 -3.44 -19.67 18.62
N ALA A 641 -2.54 -19.82 19.59
CA ALA A 641 -2.82 -19.42 20.97
C ALA A 641 -2.92 -17.89 21.08
N VAL A 642 -2.21 -17.14 20.23
CA VAL A 642 -2.38 -15.67 20.10
C VAL A 642 -3.82 -15.32 19.76
N LEU A 643 -4.40 -15.94 18.72
CA LEU A 643 -5.77 -15.64 18.31
C LEU A 643 -6.78 -16.09 19.38
N GLN A 644 -6.63 -17.31 19.92
CA GLN A 644 -7.52 -17.84 20.94
C GLN A 644 -7.54 -17.00 22.22
N GLN A 645 -6.41 -16.42 22.62
CA GLN A 645 -6.35 -15.57 23.81
C GLN A 645 -6.82 -14.14 23.56
N LEU A 646 -6.43 -13.54 22.42
CA LEU A 646 -6.63 -12.09 22.20
C LEU A 646 -7.92 -11.74 21.46
N VAL A 647 -8.41 -12.64 20.61
CA VAL A 647 -9.62 -12.47 19.78
C VAL A 647 -10.39 -13.81 19.68
N PRO A 648 -10.89 -14.35 20.80
CA PRO A 648 -11.45 -15.71 20.87
C PRO A 648 -12.65 -15.95 19.95
N HIS A 649 -13.36 -14.89 19.54
CA HIS A 649 -14.53 -14.98 18.67
C HIS A 649 -14.19 -14.66 17.20
N ALA A 650 -12.92 -14.48 16.86
CA ALA A 650 -12.51 -14.28 15.48
C ALA A 650 -12.80 -15.53 14.64
N SER A 651 -13.44 -15.33 13.48
CA SER A 651 -13.78 -16.41 12.56
C SER A 651 -12.79 -16.44 11.40
N LEU A 652 -12.29 -17.65 11.08
CA LEU A 652 -11.38 -17.86 9.95
C LEU A 652 -12.14 -18.56 8.82
N MET A 653 -12.41 -17.82 7.75
CA MET A 653 -13.01 -18.35 6.53
C MET A 653 -11.93 -18.87 5.58
N VAL A 654 -12.28 -19.96 4.89
CA VAL A 654 -11.37 -20.66 3.97
C VAL A 654 -11.13 -19.85 2.73
#